data_AF-A0A3A5VVV1-F1
#
_entry.id   AF-A0A3A5VVV1-F1
#
_cell.length_a   1.000
_cell.length_b   1.000
_cell.length_c   1.000
_cell.angle_alpha   90.00
_cell.angle_beta   90.00
_cell.angle_gamma   90.00
#
_symmetry.space_group_name_H-M   'P 1'
#
loop_
_entity.id
_entity.type
_entity.pdbx_description
1 polymer ?
#
loop_
_entity_poly.entity_id
_entity_poly.type
_entity_poly.pdbx_seq_one_letter_code
_entity_poly.pdbx_strand_id
1 'polypeptide(L)'
;MNAGCCVNATLMEQLRLDELMWTEEHRDWTDADYGSLKDGSAFPKEFMWGVATASHQIEGGNTNNWSAFEPNSKSQQLSGDACDHWNRRDEDINLIKNLGVSYYRFSIEWSRIEPEQGHWDDDALQWYSDLVDGLLQQGIQPMATLHHFTQPLWWDEMGGFEKESNIIHWVEFCCKMFELLSDRVDWWCTINEPAVYATMGYVLGEFPPGVRSFKRTRMVSLNLMRAHAQCYRKLKEMKNGQRCQIGLVKNINLFDPYRRWNPLHWLQAKILDGLFNTCWLKGLSTGRFKPPSALFSKRIPGLKGSSDFIGVNYYTHLLATPFMPTKVEIDPLIRPWEQRTDFRYPMYAEGLRRAFDMVKGLNLPIIVTENGVADDDDDMRPEHIRRHLLVTSEAIADGLDIRGFYHWSLMDNFEWAEGYEQRFGLYHVDFSTQKRTLKESGYEYAGIVKAHSMPQLVVMAGGLGTRLGDMTKTIPKSLIQVNGKAILHHILDWGKKQGCTNALILTGHLGEQFDGFRHEGMALTFHQEKQQLGTGGALWNAQSLLEDRFIMVWGDDYHPIDYSKLLETHIEQQSPLTMTVTTEHSQMNLQFEHQKLVAYNKQNSEDKNLNGYEAGTSIIEKSTVLRHGKDGTWSWEETAYTALSGQAVVHLDSTQFWDMGTPEGLELLENFLNESAS
;
A
#
# COMPACT_ATOMS: atom_id res chain seq x y z
N MET A 1 -17.06 16.37 69.61
CA MET A 1 -17.87 17.01 68.55
C MET A 1 -16.96 17.85 67.69
N ASN A 2 -17.17 17.76 66.38
CA ASN A 2 -16.75 18.64 65.29
C ASN A 2 -15.26 18.72 64.86
N ALA A 3 -15.05 18.01 63.75
CA ALA A 3 -14.26 18.30 62.56
C ALA A 3 -13.72 19.74 62.37
N GLY A 4 -12.46 19.81 61.93
CA GLY A 4 -11.81 20.98 61.33
C GLY A 4 -10.91 20.54 60.18
N CYS A 5 -11.24 21.04 58.99
CA CYS A 5 -10.63 20.84 57.67
C CYS A 5 -9.08 20.93 57.64
N CYS A 6 -8.42 19.89 57.13
CA CYS A 6 -7.15 20.00 56.41
C CYS A 6 -7.42 19.73 54.94
N VAL A 7 -7.60 20.79 54.14
CA VAL A 7 -7.65 20.67 52.68
C VAL A 7 -6.21 20.66 52.19
N ASN A 8 -5.82 19.51 51.66
CA ASN A 8 -4.53 19.26 51.01
C ASN A 8 -4.28 20.24 49.86
N ALA A 9 -3.24 21.06 50.02
CA ALA A 9 -2.51 21.67 48.94
C ALA A 9 -1.75 20.55 48.18
N THR A 10 -2.36 19.94 47.16
CA THR A 10 -1.67 18.96 46.29
C THR A 10 -2.41 18.71 44.97
N LEU A 11 -2.81 19.77 44.26
CA LEU A 11 -3.30 19.62 42.87
C LEU A 11 -2.94 20.78 41.92
N MET A 12 -2.10 21.74 42.34
CA MET A 12 -1.84 22.98 41.59
C MET A 12 -0.35 23.32 41.40
N GLU A 13 0.59 22.38 41.65
CA GLU A 13 2.02 22.75 41.69
C GLU A 13 2.97 21.94 40.78
N GLN A 14 2.48 21.12 39.84
CA GLN A 14 3.36 20.43 38.88
C GLN A 14 2.71 20.19 37.50
N LEU A 15 2.28 21.24 36.82
CA LEU A 15 2.27 21.27 35.35
C LEU A 15 3.44 22.18 34.96
N ARG A 16 4.60 21.60 34.66
CA ARG A 16 5.74 22.39 34.17
C ARG A 16 5.29 23.10 32.89
N LEU A 17 5.42 24.42 32.85
CA LEU A 17 5.18 25.23 31.65
C LEU A 17 5.95 24.68 30.42
N ASP A 18 7.07 24.01 30.68
CA ASP A 18 7.95 23.35 29.70
C ASP A 18 7.32 22.10 29.04
N GLU A 19 6.35 21.43 29.67
CA GLU A 19 5.58 20.34 29.03
C GLU A 19 4.40 20.87 28.19
N LEU A 20 4.00 22.12 28.44
CA LEU A 20 2.89 22.79 27.76
C LEU A 20 3.34 23.51 26.49
N MET A 21 4.58 24.00 26.46
CA MET A 21 5.18 24.74 25.37
C MET A 21 6.35 23.95 24.79
N TRP A 22 6.19 23.42 23.59
CA TRP A 22 7.23 22.66 22.89
C TRP A 22 7.69 23.42 21.65
N THR A 23 8.89 23.11 21.17
CA THR A 23 9.47 23.76 20.00
C THR A 23 9.13 22.96 18.75
N GLU A 24 8.43 23.57 17.81
CA GLU A 24 8.27 23.04 16.44
C GLU A 24 9.65 22.79 15.84
N GLU A 25 9.91 21.52 15.53
CA GLU A 25 11.06 21.15 14.72
C GLU A 25 10.83 21.69 13.30
N HIS A 26 11.88 22.26 12.73
CA HIS A 26 11.94 22.65 11.34
C HIS A 26 13.34 22.35 10.84
N ARG A 27 13.44 21.36 9.96
CA ARG A 27 14.70 20.88 9.41
C ARG A 27 15.08 21.73 8.21
N ASP A 28 16.38 21.87 8.02
CA ASP A 28 16.89 22.34 6.74
C ASP A 28 16.90 21.15 5.78
N TRP A 29 16.00 21.20 4.80
CA TRP A 29 15.82 20.13 3.83
C TRP A 29 16.76 20.25 2.62
N THR A 30 17.56 21.31 2.54
CA THR A 30 18.49 21.52 1.41
C THR A 30 19.62 20.49 1.36
N ASP A 31 20.06 20.02 2.52
CA ASP A 31 21.13 19.02 2.68
C ASP A 31 20.61 17.66 3.18
N ALA A 32 19.30 17.39 3.04
CA ALA A 32 18.72 16.12 3.50
C ALA A 32 19.24 14.94 2.68
N ASP A 33 19.69 13.89 3.38
CA ASP A 33 20.16 12.66 2.74
C ASP A 33 18.98 11.73 2.44
N TYR A 34 18.70 11.54 1.15
CA TYR A 34 17.69 10.62 0.64
C TYR A 34 18.29 9.32 0.09
N GLY A 35 19.57 9.03 0.38
CA GLY A 35 20.29 7.85 -0.11
C GLY A 35 19.56 6.55 0.19
N SER A 36 19.08 6.39 1.43
CA SER A 36 18.35 5.20 1.87
C SER A 36 17.01 4.98 1.14
N LEU A 37 16.37 6.07 0.66
CA LEU A 37 15.16 5.97 -0.16
C LEU A 37 15.47 5.48 -1.58
N LYS A 38 16.67 5.76 -2.08
CA LYS A 38 17.10 5.44 -3.44
C LYS A 38 17.74 4.06 -3.56
N ASP A 39 18.40 3.60 -2.50
CA ASP A 39 19.04 2.28 -2.46
C ASP A 39 18.14 1.16 -1.93
N GLY A 40 16.96 1.49 -1.41
CA GLY A 40 15.96 0.52 -0.96
C GLY A 40 16.10 0.09 0.51
N SER A 41 16.99 0.71 1.27
CA SER A 41 17.28 0.31 2.67
C SER A 41 16.41 1.01 3.72
N ALA A 42 15.60 2.01 3.34
CA ALA A 42 14.85 2.84 4.29
C ALA A 42 13.62 2.14 4.91
N PHE A 43 13.05 1.14 4.24
CA PHE A 43 11.78 0.52 4.64
C PHE A 43 11.89 -1.01 4.75
N PRO A 44 11.07 -1.64 5.62
CA PRO A 44 11.01 -3.09 5.70
C PRO A 44 10.43 -3.69 4.41
N LYS A 45 10.75 -4.96 4.15
CA LYS A 45 10.38 -5.66 2.91
C LYS A 45 8.86 -5.79 2.74
N GLU A 46 8.15 -5.96 3.85
CA GLU A 46 6.70 -6.12 3.88
C GLU A 46 5.95 -4.77 3.91
N PHE A 47 6.65 -3.65 3.71
CA PHE A 47 6.04 -2.32 3.73
C PHE A 47 5.02 -2.16 2.60
N MET A 48 3.84 -1.65 2.95
CA MET A 48 2.73 -1.49 2.02
C MET A 48 2.90 -0.19 1.25
N TRP A 49 3.45 -0.28 0.05
CA TRP A 49 3.49 0.82 -0.91
C TRP A 49 2.17 0.93 -1.66
N GLY A 50 1.49 2.07 -1.54
CA GLY A 50 0.19 2.25 -2.16
C GLY A 50 -0.11 3.66 -2.67
N VAL A 51 -1.27 3.75 -3.32
CA VAL A 51 -1.91 5.01 -3.75
C VAL A 51 -3.38 4.97 -3.38
N ALA A 52 -4.00 6.14 -3.18
CA ALA A 52 -5.37 6.25 -2.72
C ALA A 52 -6.24 7.16 -3.60
N THR A 53 -7.54 6.88 -3.63
CA THR A 53 -8.60 7.68 -4.28
C THR A 53 -9.93 7.56 -3.50
N ALA A 54 -10.94 8.35 -3.90
CA ALA A 54 -12.31 8.24 -3.43
C ALA A 54 -13.30 8.24 -4.60
N SER A 55 -14.35 7.44 -4.47
CA SER A 55 -15.38 7.16 -5.49
C SER A 55 -15.91 8.42 -6.15
N HIS A 56 -16.49 9.34 -5.37
CA HIS A 56 -17.08 10.57 -5.90
C HIS A 56 -16.08 11.50 -6.59
N GLN A 57 -14.81 11.40 -6.22
CA GLN A 57 -13.76 12.25 -6.79
C GLN A 57 -13.26 11.76 -8.15
N ILE A 58 -13.41 10.46 -8.48
CA ILE A 58 -12.85 9.87 -9.70
C ILE A 58 -13.85 9.12 -10.59
N GLU A 59 -14.90 8.50 -10.04
CA GLU A 59 -15.78 7.59 -10.79
C GLU A 59 -16.54 8.29 -11.91
N GLY A 60 -17.07 9.48 -11.62
CA GLY A 60 -17.96 10.21 -12.53
C GLY A 60 -19.40 9.71 -12.47
N GLY A 61 -20.38 10.56 -12.78
CA GLY A 61 -21.80 10.20 -12.89
C GLY A 61 -22.50 9.84 -11.58
N ASN A 62 -21.94 10.21 -10.42
CA ASN A 62 -22.51 9.88 -9.11
C ASN A 62 -23.71 10.77 -8.79
N THR A 63 -24.74 10.20 -8.14
CA THR A 63 -25.88 10.95 -7.58
C THR A 63 -25.98 10.69 -6.09
N ASN A 64 -25.58 11.66 -5.26
CA ASN A 64 -25.50 11.54 -3.80
C ASN A 64 -25.63 12.92 -3.10
N ASN A 65 -25.45 12.95 -1.78
CA ASN A 65 -25.43 14.18 -0.99
C ASN A 65 -24.44 15.24 -1.50
N TRP A 66 -23.29 14.83 -2.05
CA TRP A 66 -22.29 15.74 -2.61
C TRP A 66 -22.73 16.31 -3.95
N SER A 67 -23.14 15.49 -4.91
CA SER A 67 -23.62 15.97 -6.21
C SER A 67 -24.81 16.94 -6.08
N ALA A 68 -25.67 16.73 -5.08
CA ALA A 68 -26.77 17.64 -4.75
C ALA A 68 -26.31 18.95 -4.09
N PHE A 69 -25.19 18.93 -3.36
CA PHE A 69 -24.64 20.08 -2.65
C PHE A 69 -23.73 20.95 -3.52
N GLU A 70 -23.04 20.37 -4.49
CA GLU A 70 -22.06 21.01 -5.39
C GLU A 70 -22.49 22.37 -5.95
N PRO A 71 -23.74 22.58 -6.43
CA PRO A 71 -24.18 23.90 -6.89
C PRO A 71 -24.11 25.01 -5.82
N ASN A 72 -24.08 24.63 -4.55
CA ASN A 72 -23.97 25.53 -3.39
C ASN A 72 -22.58 25.46 -2.72
N SER A 73 -21.65 24.70 -3.29
CA SER A 73 -20.27 24.59 -2.79
C SER A 73 -19.48 25.88 -3.06
N LYS A 74 -18.24 25.92 -2.56
CA LYS A 74 -17.35 27.09 -2.74
C LYS A 74 -16.99 27.30 -4.21
N SER A 75 -16.57 26.26 -4.92
CA SER A 75 -16.23 26.34 -6.35
C SER A 75 -17.45 26.40 -7.26
N GLN A 76 -18.59 25.86 -6.81
CA GLN A 76 -19.82 25.66 -7.60
C GLN A 76 -19.60 24.79 -8.86
N GLN A 77 -18.44 24.13 -8.96
CA GLN A 77 -18.17 23.16 -10.00
C GLN A 77 -18.89 21.86 -9.67
N LEU A 78 -19.39 21.19 -10.71
CA LEU A 78 -20.03 19.89 -10.59
C LEU A 78 -19.00 18.80 -10.82
N SER A 79 -19.08 17.70 -10.08
CA SER A 79 -18.19 16.56 -10.27
C SER A 79 -18.41 15.87 -11.62
N GLY A 80 -19.57 16.02 -12.25
CA GLY A 80 -19.85 15.56 -13.62
C GLY A 80 -19.26 14.18 -13.93
N ASP A 81 -18.42 14.12 -14.95
CA ASP A 81 -17.69 12.90 -15.33
C ASP A 81 -16.47 12.64 -14.44
N ALA A 82 -15.99 13.61 -13.66
CA ALA A 82 -14.78 13.50 -12.84
C ALA A 82 -13.59 12.97 -13.66
N CYS A 83 -13.07 11.81 -13.28
CA CYS A 83 -12.02 11.10 -14.01
C CYS A 83 -12.61 9.98 -14.88
N ASP A 84 -13.92 9.85 -14.99
CA ASP A 84 -14.58 8.82 -15.79
C ASP A 84 -14.06 7.41 -15.44
N HIS A 85 -13.58 7.22 -14.20
CA HIS A 85 -12.96 5.97 -13.75
C HIS A 85 -13.96 4.81 -13.83
N TRP A 86 -15.26 5.10 -13.69
CA TRP A 86 -16.32 4.12 -13.87
C TRP A 86 -16.24 3.41 -15.23
N ASN A 87 -15.94 4.16 -16.30
CA ASN A 87 -15.84 3.62 -17.66
C ASN A 87 -14.39 3.27 -18.06
N ARG A 88 -13.40 3.59 -17.23
CA ARG A 88 -11.95 3.47 -17.53
C ARG A 88 -11.18 2.65 -16.51
N ARG A 89 -11.89 1.90 -15.68
CA ARG A 89 -11.37 1.03 -14.63
C ARG A 89 -10.11 0.26 -15.05
N ASP A 90 -10.18 -0.43 -16.18
CA ASP A 90 -9.07 -1.28 -16.65
C ASP A 90 -7.86 -0.45 -17.12
N GLU A 91 -8.08 0.73 -17.70
CA GLU A 91 -7.00 1.69 -18.01
C GLU A 91 -6.31 2.16 -16.73
N ASP A 92 -7.10 2.51 -15.71
CA ASP A 92 -6.60 3.06 -14.45
C ASP A 92 -5.91 2.01 -13.56
N ILE A 93 -6.35 0.74 -13.59
CA ILE A 93 -5.62 -0.38 -12.97
C ILE A 93 -4.21 -0.50 -13.56
N ASN A 94 -4.06 -0.29 -14.87
CA ASN A 94 -2.73 -0.29 -15.49
C ASN A 94 -1.87 0.89 -15.03
N LEU A 95 -2.46 2.05 -14.72
CA LEU A 95 -1.71 3.18 -14.14
C LEU A 95 -1.12 2.80 -12.77
N ILE A 96 -1.92 2.15 -11.92
CA ILE A 96 -1.46 1.69 -10.60
C ILE A 96 -0.31 0.69 -10.75
N LYS A 97 -0.47 -0.29 -11.64
CA LYS A 97 0.59 -1.26 -11.95
C LYS A 97 1.88 -0.57 -12.42
N ASN A 98 1.77 0.43 -13.29
CA ASN A 98 2.92 1.13 -13.86
C ASN A 98 3.71 1.94 -12.81
N LEU A 99 3.08 2.33 -11.70
CA LEU A 99 3.79 2.92 -10.55
C LEU A 99 4.60 1.89 -9.76
N GLY A 100 4.37 0.59 -9.96
CA GLY A 100 5.03 -0.50 -9.23
C GLY A 100 4.52 -0.69 -7.79
N VAL A 101 3.45 0.01 -7.40
CA VAL A 101 2.85 -0.16 -6.07
C VAL A 101 2.08 -1.47 -5.97
N SER A 102 2.07 -2.06 -4.77
CA SER A 102 1.39 -3.33 -4.52
C SER A 102 0.05 -3.18 -3.79
N TYR A 103 -0.36 -1.94 -3.46
CA TYR A 103 -1.62 -1.66 -2.78
C TYR A 103 -2.40 -0.50 -3.40
N TYR A 104 -3.73 -0.64 -3.44
CA TYR A 104 -4.62 0.44 -3.86
C TYR A 104 -5.77 0.61 -2.87
N ARG A 105 -5.89 1.83 -2.34
CA ARG A 105 -7.01 2.21 -1.47
C ARG A 105 -8.06 2.98 -2.27
N PHE A 106 -9.29 2.50 -2.26
CA PHE A 106 -10.44 3.14 -2.90
C PHE A 106 -11.62 3.21 -1.94
N SER A 107 -12.64 4.02 -2.26
CA SER A 107 -13.93 3.99 -1.55
C SER A 107 -15.03 3.42 -2.42
N ILE A 108 -16.07 2.88 -1.77
CA ILE A 108 -17.25 2.34 -2.42
C ILE A 108 -18.35 3.40 -2.37
N GLU A 109 -18.97 3.71 -3.52
CA GLU A 109 -20.07 4.66 -3.62
C GLU A 109 -21.39 4.03 -3.20
N TRP A 110 -21.82 4.28 -1.96
CA TRP A 110 -23.06 3.73 -1.44
C TRP A 110 -24.27 4.11 -2.30
N SER A 111 -24.33 5.34 -2.83
CA SER A 111 -25.49 5.75 -3.65
C SER A 111 -25.59 5.04 -5.01
N ARG A 112 -24.52 4.43 -5.50
CA ARG A 112 -24.56 3.54 -6.67
C ARG A 112 -25.04 2.16 -6.30
N ILE A 113 -24.57 1.64 -5.18
CA ILE A 113 -24.89 0.28 -4.71
C ILE A 113 -26.35 0.18 -4.25
N GLU A 114 -26.84 1.22 -3.57
CA GLU A 114 -28.20 1.29 -3.02
C GLU A 114 -28.84 2.65 -3.34
N PRO A 115 -29.23 2.89 -4.61
CA PRO A 115 -29.78 4.17 -5.06
C PRO A 115 -31.10 4.54 -4.39
N GLU A 116 -31.88 3.53 -3.97
CA GLU A 116 -33.09 3.67 -3.16
C GLU A 116 -33.04 2.68 -2.00
N GLN A 117 -33.67 3.00 -0.87
CA GLN A 117 -33.63 2.17 0.32
C GLN A 117 -34.10 0.73 0.03
N GLY A 118 -33.22 -0.24 0.25
CA GLY A 118 -33.46 -1.67 0.04
C GLY A 118 -33.43 -2.12 -1.43
N HIS A 119 -33.17 -1.23 -2.38
CA HIS A 119 -32.96 -1.56 -3.79
C HIS A 119 -31.47 -1.59 -4.10
N TRP A 120 -30.94 -2.80 -4.31
CA TRP A 120 -29.52 -3.02 -4.61
C TRP A 120 -29.29 -3.09 -6.12
N ASP A 121 -28.30 -2.36 -6.61
CA ASP A 121 -27.89 -2.40 -8.01
C ASP A 121 -26.85 -3.51 -8.23
N ASP A 122 -27.27 -4.60 -8.85
CA ASP A 122 -26.42 -5.77 -9.12
C ASP A 122 -25.29 -5.45 -10.10
N ASP A 123 -25.48 -4.53 -11.06
CA ASP A 123 -24.45 -4.13 -12.01
C ASP A 123 -23.36 -3.32 -11.30
N ALA A 124 -23.74 -2.42 -10.39
CA ALA A 124 -22.78 -1.68 -9.56
C ALA A 124 -22.02 -2.59 -8.60
N LEU A 125 -22.70 -3.56 -7.98
CA LEU A 125 -22.06 -4.58 -7.14
C LEU A 125 -21.04 -5.39 -7.95
N GLN A 126 -21.41 -5.84 -9.14
CA GLN A 126 -20.52 -6.57 -10.03
C GLN A 126 -19.32 -5.72 -10.45
N TRP A 127 -19.52 -4.43 -10.74
CA TRP A 127 -18.44 -3.52 -11.11
C TRP A 127 -17.35 -3.41 -10.04
N TYR A 128 -17.71 -3.30 -8.75
CA TYR A 128 -16.73 -3.29 -7.66
C TYR A 128 -16.07 -4.65 -7.43
N SER A 129 -16.80 -5.75 -7.65
CA SER A 129 -16.19 -7.10 -7.64
C SER A 129 -15.14 -7.24 -8.74
N ASP A 130 -15.46 -6.78 -9.95
CA ASP A 130 -14.55 -6.81 -11.09
C ASP A 130 -13.34 -5.89 -10.90
N LEU A 131 -13.51 -4.74 -10.23
CA LEU A 131 -12.39 -3.88 -9.81
C LEU A 131 -11.43 -4.65 -8.90
N VAL A 132 -11.94 -5.35 -7.89
CA VAL A 132 -11.14 -6.17 -6.99
C VAL A 132 -10.42 -7.29 -7.75
N ASP A 133 -11.12 -7.98 -8.66
CA ASP A 133 -10.52 -9.03 -9.48
C ASP A 133 -9.42 -8.48 -10.39
N GLY A 134 -9.66 -7.34 -11.05
CA GLY A 134 -8.68 -6.68 -11.91
C GLY A 134 -7.42 -6.24 -11.15
N LEU A 135 -7.58 -5.69 -9.94
CA LEU A 135 -6.44 -5.33 -9.08
C LEU A 135 -5.62 -6.57 -8.69
N LEU A 136 -6.29 -7.62 -8.20
CA LEU A 136 -5.61 -8.85 -7.76
C LEU A 136 -4.92 -9.58 -8.91
N GLN A 137 -5.49 -9.57 -10.11
CA GLN A 137 -4.85 -10.11 -11.32
C GLN A 137 -3.53 -9.40 -11.65
N GLN A 138 -3.41 -8.12 -11.31
CA GLN A 138 -2.16 -7.34 -11.45
C GLN A 138 -1.29 -7.39 -10.19
N GLY A 139 -1.61 -8.22 -9.20
CA GLY A 139 -0.84 -8.35 -7.95
C GLY A 139 -1.05 -7.18 -6.98
N ILE A 140 -2.06 -6.34 -7.22
CA ILE A 140 -2.37 -5.16 -6.41
C ILE A 140 -3.40 -5.55 -5.35
N GLN A 141 -3.05 -5.36 -4.08
CA GLN A 141 -3.90 -5.66 -2.94
C GLN A 141 -4.90 -4.52 -2.69
N PRO A 142 -6.21 -4.79 -2.69
CA PRO A 142 -7.25 -3.79 -2.45
C PRO A 142 -7.37 -3.43 -0.96
N MET A 143 -7.58 -2.13 -0.69
CA MET A 143 -8.02 -1.60 0.61
C MET A 143 -9.32 -0.82 0.42
N ALA A 144 -10.45 -1.37 0.90
CA ALA A 144 -11.77 -0.82 0.65
C ALA A 144 -12.21 0.14 1.77
N THR A 145 -12.63 1.35 1.40
CA THR A 145 -13.21 2.34 2.32
C THR A 145 -14.73 2.37 2.18
N LEU A 146 -15.44 2.05 3.26
CA LEU A 146 -16.90 1.93 3.28
C LEU A 146 -17.64 3.27 3.36
N HIS A 147 -16.99 4.33 3.83
CA HIS A 147 -17.60 5.65 3.85
C HIS A 147 -16.54 6.73 3.66
N HIS A 148 -16.60 7.42 2.52
CA HIS A 148 -15.74 8.55 2.18
C HIS A 148 -16.60 9.77 1.84
N PHE A 149 -17.28 10.30 2.87
CA PHE A 149 -18.13 11.50 2.86
C PHE A 149 -19.41 11.46 2.02
N THR A 150 -19.53 10.51 1.09
CA THR A 150 -20.69 10.35 0.22
C THR A 150 -21.70 9.37 0.79
N GLN A 151 -22.98 9.68 0.60
CA GLN A 151 -24.10 8.85 1.05
C GLN A 151 -25.33 9.05 0.14
N PRO A 152 -26.21 8.05 0.00
CA PRO A 152 -27.41 8.16 -0.83
C PRO A 152 -28.35 9.27 -0.36
N LEU A 153 -29.05 9.90 -1.31
CA LEU A 153 -29.99 10.98 -1.03
C LEU A 153 -31.13 10.55 -0.10
N TRP A 154 -31.69 9.36 -0.30
CA TRP A 154 -32.76 8.84 0.56
C TRP A 154 -32.31 8.73 2.03
N TRP A 155 -31.05 8.37 2.28
CA TRP A 155 -30.51 8.25 3.63
C TRP A 155 -30.22 9.63 4.25
N ASP A 156 -29.75 10.57 3.43
CA ASP A 156 -29.58 11.98 3.82
C ASP A 156 -30.92 12.62 4.22
N GLU A 157 -31.98 12.40 3.43
CA GLU A 157 -33.36 12.85 3.71
C GLU A 157 -33.92 12.26 5.02
N MET A 158 -33.57 11.00 5.32
CA MET A 158 -33.89 10.38 6.61
C MET A 158 -33.15 11.02 7.79
N GLY A 159 -32.17 11.88 7.54
CA GLY A 159 -31.35 12.59 8.53
C GLY A 159 -29.98 11.97 8.79
N GLY A 160 -29.54 11.02 7.95
CA GLY A 160 -28.22 10.41 7.97
C GLY A 160 -27.63 10.13 9.35
N PHE A 161 -26.38 10.56 9.58
CA PHE A 161 -25.70 10.41 10.87
C PHE A 161 -26.26 11.27 12.00
N GLU A 162 -27.25 12.13 11.79
CA GLU A 162 -27.86 12.89 12.87
C GLU A 162 -28.80 12.05 13.72
N LYS A 163 -29.36 10.99 13.14
CA LYS A 163 -30.25 10.05 13.84
C LYS A 163 -29.53 8.73 14.10
N GLU A 164 -29.40 8.40 15.39
CA GLU A 164 -28.78 7.14 15.82
C GLU A 164 -29.50 5.90 15.25
N SER A 165 -30.82 5.98 15.06
CA SER A 165 -31.63 4.91 14.48
C SER A 165 -31.25 4.59 13.03
N ASN A 166 -30.69 5.53 12.28
CA ASN A 166 -30.37 5.36 10.87
C ASN A 166 -29.05 4.59 10.64
N ILE A 167 -28.24 4.43 11.69
CA ILE A 167 -26.96 3.71 11.62
C ILE A 167 -27.16 2.27 11.12
N ILE A 168 -28.32 1.66 11.40
CA ILE A 168 -28.61 0.30 10.96
C ILE A 168 -28.51 0.13 9.45
N HIS A 169 -28.99 1.09 8.66
CA HIS A 169 -28.94 1.03 7.20
C HIS A 169 -27.52 1.12 6.66
N TRP A 170 -26.70 1.99 7.26
CA TRP A 170 -25.28 2.05 6.89
C TRP A 170 -24.54 0.76 7.26
N VAL A 171 -24.86 0.14 8.40
CA VAL A 171 -24.30 -1.17 8.77
C VAL A 171 -24.78 -2.28 7.83
N GLU A 172 -26.03 -2.25 7.37
CA GLU A 172 -26.57 -3.19 6.37
C GLU A 172 -25.79 -3.09 5.04
N PHE A 173 -25.56 -1.87 4.54
CA PHE A 173 -24.69 -1.63 3.39
C PHE A 173 -23.26 -2.15 3.61
N CYS A 174 -22.65 -1.85 4.77
CA CYS A 174 -21.31 -2.34 5.10
C CYS A 174 -21.26 -3.87 5.07
N CYS A 175 -22.28 -4.54 5.63
CA CYS A 175 -22.37 -5.99 5.62
C CYS A 175 -22.52 -6.54 4.20
N LYS A 176 -23.36 -5.90 3.35
CA LYS A 176 -23.54 -6.31 1.95
C LYS A 176 -22.23 -6.27 1.17
N MET A 177 -21.46 -5.17 1.29
CA MET A 177 -20.17 -5.04 0.62
C MET A 177 -19.12 -6.00 1.18
N PHE A 178 -19.12 -6.21 2.49
CA PHE A 178 -18.22 -7.17 3.13
C PHE A 178 -18.53 -8.61 2.71
N GLU A 179 -19.80 -9.00 2.62
CA GLU A 179 -20.22 -10.31 2.13
C GLU A 179 -19.73 -10.55 0.69
N LEU A 180 -19.81 -9.53 -0.17
CA LEU A 180 -19.41 -9.61 -1.57
C LEU A 180 -17.89 -9.74 -1.78
N LEU A 181 -17.09 -9.04 -0.98
CA LEU A 181 -15.66 -8.83 -1.28
C LEU A 181 -14.70 -9.40 -0.23
N SER A 182 -15.15 -9.76 0.98
CA SER A 182 -14.24 -10.18 2.08
C SER A 182 -13.54 -11.52 1.88
N ASP A 183 -13.91 -12.26 0.85
CA ASP A 183 -13.18 -13.46 0.41
C ASP A 183 -11.84 -13.09 -0.26
N ARG A 184 -11.73 -11.88 -0.81
CA ARG A 184 -10.59 -11.38 -1.60
C ARG A 184 -9.96 -10.09 -1.05
N VAL A 185 -10.72 -9.29 -0.30
CA VAL A 185 -10.27 -8.02 0.30
C VAL A 185 -9.97 -8.20 1.78
N ASP A 186 -8.72 -7.90 2.13
CA ASP A 186 -8.23 -8.08 3.50
C ASP A 186 -8.30 -6.81 4.32
N TRP A 187 -8.17 -5.64 3.68
CA TRP A 187 -8.03 -4.36 4.36
C TRP A 187 -9.28 -3.51 4.19
N TRP A 188 -9.90 -3.14 5.30
CA TRP A 188 -11.17 -2.41 5.34
C TRP A 188 -11.07 -1.16 6.20
N CYS A 189 -11.43 -0.02 5.62
CA CYS A 189 -11.56 1.25 6.31
C CYS A 189 -13.04 1.54 6.53
N THR A 190 -13.50 1.64 7.79
CA THR A 190 -14.93 1.85 8.03
C THR A 190 -15.37 3.27 7.62
N ILE A 191 -14.68 4.29 8.11
CA ILE A 191 -15.05 5.69 7.91
C ILE A 191 -13.75 6.47 7.68
N ASN A 192 -13.70 7.21 6.58
CA ASN A 192 -12.67 8.21 6.31
C ASN A 192 -12.94 9.48 7.13
N GLU A 193 -11.91 9.94 7.84
CA GLU A 193 -11.83 11.26 8.46
C GLU A 193 -13.11 11.76 9.16
N PRO A 194 -13.61 11.05 10.18
CA PRO A 194 -14.87 11.41 10.82
C PRO A 194 -14.86 12.82 11.44
N ALA A 195 -13.68 13.33 11.82
CA ALA A 195 -13.54 14.70 12.32
C ALA A 195 -13.68 15.75 11.22
N VAL A 196 -13.21 15.48 9.99
CA VAL A 196 -13.39 16.37 8.83
C VAL A 196 -14.85 16.40 8.45
N TYR A 197 -15.48 15.23 8.25
CA TYR A 197 -16.92 15.15 7.96
C TYR A 197 -17.77 15.96 8.96
N ALA A 198 -17.55 15.75 10.26
CA ALA A 198 -18.31 16.45 11.29
C ALA A 198 -18.02 17.97 11.33
N THR A 199 -16.78 18.39 11.09
CA THR A 199 -16.39 19.81 11.16
C THR A 199 -16.80 20.54 9.89
N MET A 200 -16.40 20.05 8.71
CA MET A 200 -16.70 20.69 7.44
C MET A 200 -18.21 20.72 7.19
N GLY A 201 -18.94 19.65 7.52
CA GLY A 201 -20.38 19.57 7.29
C GLY A 201 -21.25 20.34 8.30
N TYR A 202 -20.83 20.40 9.58
CA TYR A 202 -21.69 20.89 10.67
C TYR A 202 -21.11 22.05 11.51
N VAL A 203 -19.84 22.40 11.35
CA VAL A 203 -19.21 23.57 12.01
C VAL A 203 -18.96 24.68 10.99
N LEU A 204 -18.26 24.37 9.90
CA LEU A 204 -17.90 25.34 8.85
C LEU A 204 -18.99 25.45 7.77
N GLY A 205 -19.69 24.34 7.49
CA GLY A 205 -20.75 24.28 6.48
C GLY A 205 -20.22 24.31 5.05
N GLU A 206 -19.02 23.79 4.83
CA GLU A 206 -18.36 23.71 3.51
C GLU A 206 -18.59 22.37 2.83
N PHE A 207 -18.95 21.34 3.59
CA PHE A 207 -19.35 20.02 3.08
C PHE A 207 -20.87 19.86 3.25
N PRO A 208 -21.53 18.93 2.53
CA PRO A 208 -22.90 18.54 2.84
C PRO A 208 -23.04 18.19 4.34
N PRO A 209 -24.13 18.61 5.01
CA PRO A 209 -25.30 19.33 4.50
C PRO A 209 -25.18 20.87 4.51
N GLY A 210 -23.99 21.44 4.67
CA GLY A 210 -23.76 22.89 4.65
C GLY A 210 -24.23 23.62 5.91
N VAL A 211 -24.22 22.95 7.05
CA VAL A 211 -24.87 23.41 8.29
C VAL A 211 -23.84 23.98 9.27
N ARG A 212 -24.25 24.98 10.05
CA ARG A 212 -23.46 25.53 11.18
C ARG A 212 -24.18 25.34 12.50
N SER A 213 -23.98 24.20 13.16
CA SER A 213 -24.66 23.86 14.41
C SER A 213 -23.84 22.91 15.29
N PHE A 214 -23.26 23.45 16.37
CA PHE A 214 -22.54 22.64 17.38
C PHE A 214 -23.39 21.53 18.01
N LYS A 215 -24.72 21.72 18.11
CA LYS A 215 -25.62 20.67 18.59
C LYS A 215 -25.62 19.48 17.61
N ARG A 216 -25.75 19.74 16.31
CA ARG A 216 -25.71 18.71 15.26
C ARG A 216 -24.33 18.10 15.16
N THR A 217 -23.25 18.89 15.23
CA THR A 217 -21.86 18.38 15.29
C THR A 217 -21.68 17.35 16.40
N ARG A 218 -22.16 17.64 17.62
CA ARG A 218 -22.06 16.68 18.75
C ARG A 218 -22.83 15.39 18.50
N MET A 219 -24.02 15.48 17.91
CA MET A 219 -24.86 14.30 17.61
C MET A 219 -24.20 13.43 16.53
N VAL A 220 -23.80 14.05 15.41
CA VAL A 220 -23.13 13.38 14.29
C VAL A 220 -21.82 12.77 14.73
N SER A 221 -20.97 13.50 15.45
CA SER A 221 -19.70 12.96 15.94
C SER A 221 -19.89 11.72 16.82
N LEU A 222 -20.91 11.74 17.68
CA LEU A 222 -21.25 10.60 18.54
C LEU A 222 -21.74 9.40 17.69
N ASN A 223 -22.55 9.67 16.68
CA ASN A 223 -23.12 8.64 15.82
C ASN A 223 -22.11 8.06 14.84
N LEU A 224 -21.14 8.82 14.34
CA LEU A 224 -20.01 8.30 13.55
C LEU A 224 -19.20 7.29 14.36
N MET A 225 -18.90 7.59 15.63
CA MET A 225 -18.19 6.65 16.51
C MET A 225 -19.02 5.42 16.88
N ARG A 226 -20.34 5.55 16.98
CA ARG A 226 -21.26 4.41 17.14
C ARG A 226 -21.33 3.55 15.88
N ALA A 227 -21.40 4.19 14.72
CA ALA A 227 -21.42 3.54 13.43
C ALA A 227 -20.14 2.73 13.23
N HIS A 228 -18.97 3.35 13.36
CA HIS A 228 -17.68 2.65 13.31
C HIS A 228 -17.66 1.42 14.26
N ALA A 229 -18.05 1.60 15.53
CA ALA A 229 -18.08 0.50 16.49
C ALA A 229 -19.04 -0.63 16.08
N GLN A 230 -20.25 -0.30 15.61
CA GLN A 230 -21.24 -1.31 15.18
C GLN A 230 -20.78 -2.04 13.92
N CYS A 231 -20.28 -1.31 12.92
CA CYS A 231 -19.72 -1.89 11.70
C CYS A 231 -18.56 -2.83 12.01
N TYR A 232 -17.54 -2.36 12.73
CA TYR A 232 -16.40 -3.19 13.11
C TYR A 232 -16.85 -4.51 13.78
N ARG A 233 -17.72 -4.43 14.79
CA ARG A 233 -18.16 -5.63 15.51
C ARG A 233 -18.95 -6.56 14.60
N LYS A 234 -19.83 -6.01 13.77
CA LYS A 234 -20.66 -6.82 12.88
C LYS A 234 -19.83 -7.52 11.82
N LEU A 235 -18.89 -6.81 11.19
CA LEU A 235 -18.01 -7.39 10.18
C LEU A 235 -17.08 -8.46 10.78
N LYS A 236 -16.58 -8.26 12.01
CA LYS A 236 -15.79 -9.29 12.72
C LYS A 236 -16.57 -10.57 13.02
N GLU A 237 -17.90 -10.52 13.14
CA GLU A 237 -18.76 -11.69 13.35
C GLU A 237 -19.08 -12.44 12.04
N MET A 238 -18.88 -11.81 10.88
CA MET A 238 -19.19 -12.39 9.58
C MET A 238 -18.11 -13.40 9.14
N LYS A 239 -18.43 -14.18 8.10
CA LYS A 239 -17.45 -15.03 7.40
C LYS A 239 -16.26 -14.16 6.98
N ASN A 240 -15.04 -14.66 7.15
CA ASN A 240 -13.76 -13.96 6.90
C ASN A 240 -13.43 -12.81 7.88
N GLY A 241 -14.37 -12.37 8.75
CA GLY A 241 -14.18 -11.24 9.66
C GLY A 241 -12.94 -11.32 10.55
N GLN A 242 -12.59 -12.51 11.03
CA GLN A 242 -11.39 -12.71 11.87
C GLN A 242 -10.07 -12.57 11.11
N ARG A 243 -10.08 -12.83 9.79
CA ARG A 243 -8.93 -12.73 8.89
C ARG A 243 -8.70 -11.29 8.43
N CYS A 244 -9.78 -10.63 8.01
CA CYS A 244 -9.73 -9.25 7.51
C CYS A 244 -9.33 -8.26 8.61
N GLN A 245 -8.52 -7.26 8.24
CA GLN A 245 -8.08 -6.13 9.05
C GLN A 245 -9.05 -4.96 8.85
N ILE A 246 -9.66 -4.47 9.93
CA ILE A 246 -10.70 -3.44 9.89
C ILE A 246 -10.27 -2.27 10.76
N GLY A 247 -10.20 -1.07 10.17
CA GLY A 247 -9.67 0.12 10.83
C GLY A 247 -10.52 1.37 10.65
N LEU A 248 -10.35 2.33 11.56
CA LEU A 248 -10.77 3.71 11.34
C LEU A 248 -9.65 4.48 10.62
N VAL A 249 -10.00 5.35 9.69
CA VAL A 249 -9.04 6.29 9.08
C VAL A 249 -9.24 7.67 9.70
N LYS A 250 -8.18 8.20 10.30
CA LYS A 250 -8.22 9.46 11.03
C LYS A 250 -7.22 10.45 10.45
N ASN A 251 -7.75 11.57 9.98
CA ASN A 251 -6.93 12.76 9.74
C ASN A 251 -6.30 13.25 11.03
N ILE A 252 -4.99 13.43 11.06
CA ILE A 252 -4.29 14.05 12.18
C ILE A 252 -3.92 15.46 11.77
N ASN A 253 -4.74 16.42 12.18
CA ASN A 253 -4.49 17.82 11.90
C ASN A 253 -3.77 18.45 13.10
N LEU A 254 -2.55 18.91 12.91
CA LEU A 254 -1.76 19.46 14.00
C LEU A 254 -2.12 20.92 14.23
N PHE A 255 -2.35 21.31 15.49
CA PHE A 255 -2.65 22.69 15.85
C PHE A 255 -1.50 23.27 16.66
N ASP A 256 -0.91 24.33 16.12
CA ASP A 256 0.29 24.96 16.65
C ASP A 256 0.01 26.42 17.02
N PRO A 257 0.60 26.99 18.07
CA PRO A 257 0.29 28.35 18.48
C PRO A 257 0.81 29.37 17.45
N TYR A 258 -0.03 30.25 16.92
CA TYR A 258 0.46 31.28 15.98
C TYR A 258 1.57 32.15 16.59
N ARG A 259 1.48 32.52 17.87
CA ARG A 259 2.57 33.18 18.61
C ARG A 259 3.06 32.29 19.74
N ARG A 260 4.27 31.73 19.60
CA ARG A 260 4.86 30.77 20.56
C ARG A 260 5.05 31.34 21.97
N TRP A 261 5.26 32.65 22.11
CA TRP A 261 5.38 33.33 23.40
C TRP A 261 4.03 33.62 24.07
N ASN A 262 2.90 33.44 23.37
CA ASN A 262 1.58 33.81 23.87
C ASN A 262 0.83 32.56 24.42
N PRO A 263 0.59 32.46 25.73
CA PRO A 263 -0.09 31.30 26.32
C PRO A 263 -1.54 31.12 25.86
N LEU A 264 -2.24 32.19 25.42
CA LEU A 264 -3.60 32.07 24.88
C LEU A 264 -3.64 31.34 23.53
N HIS A 265 -2.58 31.48 22.72
CA HIS A 265 -2.47 30.75 21.46
C HIS A 265 -2.22 29.26 21.72
N TRP A 266 -1.38 28.95 22.71
CA TRP A 266 -1.17 27.58 23.18
C TRP A 266 -2.45 26.95 23.70
N LEU A 267 -3.22 27.68 24.52
CA LEU A 267 -4.51 27.22 25.01
C LEU A 267 -5.48 26.94 23.85
N GLN A 268 -5.55 27.84 22.87
CA GLN A 268 -6.39 27.65 21.68
C GLN A 268 -5.96 26.41 20.88
N ALA A 269 -4.66 26.24 20.63
CA ALA A 269 -4.11 25.07 19.95
C ALA A 269 -4.50 23.76 20.66
N LYS A 270 -4.35 23.71 21.99
CA LYS A 270 -4.75 22.54 22.80
C LYS A 270 -6.26 22.28 22.79
N ILE A 271 -7.08 23.32 22.76
CA ILE A 271 -8.54 23.16 22.62
C ILE A 271 -8.87 22.54 21.27
N LEU A 272 -8.29 23.05 20.17
CA LEU A 272 -8.54 22.52 18.82
C LEU A 272 -8.04 21.08 18.67
N ASP A 273 -6.84 20.78 19.13
CA ASP A 273 -6.33 19.40 19.17
C ASP A 273 -7.27 18.47 19.97
N GLY A 274 -7.77 18.96 21.10
CA GLY A 274 -8.77 18.28 21.92
C GLY A 274 -10.06 17.93 21.16
N LEU A 275 -10.50 18.81 20.25
CA LEU A 275 -11.74 18.68 19.48
C LEU A 275 -11.56 17.86 18.19
N PHE A 276 -10.41 17.96 17.53
CA PHE A 276 -10.16 17.33 16.24
C PHE A 276 -9.47 15.97 16.35
N ASN A 277 -8.58 15.78 17.33
CA ASN A 277 -7.73 14.59 17.40
C ASN A 277 -7.98 13.82 18.69
N THR A 278 -7.59 14.41 19.82
CA THR A 278 -7.47 13.70 21.10
C THR A 278 -8.79 13.07 21.55
N CYS A 279 -9.95 13.70 21.34
CA CYS A 279 -11.22 13.10 21.74
C CYS A 279 -11.59 11.84 20.95
N TRP A 280 -11.23 11.77 19.66
CA TRP A 280 -11.49 10.64 18.78
C TRP A 280 -10.61 9.44 19.13
N LEU A 281 -9.31 9.68 19.30
CA LEU A 281 -8.33 8.67 19.71
C LEU A 281 -8.60 8.13 21.13
N LYS A 282 -8.97 9.01 22.07
CA LYS A 282 -9.42 8.58 23.42
C LYS A 282 -10.71 7.78 23.36
N GLY A 283 -11.60 8.09 22.42
CA GLY A 283 -12.81 7.31 22.16
C GLY A 283 -12.49 5.85 21.85
N LEU A 284 -11.60 5.61 20.88
CA LEU A 284 -11.16 4.27 20.46
C LEU A 284 -10.47 3.49 21.59
N SER A 285 -9.54 4.13 22.31
CA SER A 285 -8.77 3.46 23.37
C SER A 285 -9.59 3.16 24.63
N THR A 286 -10.52 4.03 25.01
CA THR A 286 -11.26 3.91 26.28
C THR A 286 -12.68 3.38 26.13
N GLY A 287 -13.26 3.42 24.92
CA GLY A 287 -14.70 3.18 24.68
C GLY A 287 -15.61 4.28 25.21
N ARG A 288 -15.05 5.39 25.69
CA ARG A 288 -15.78 6.58 26.14
C ARG A 288 -15.44 7.75 25.24
N PHE A 289 -16.39 8.16 24.43
CA PHE A 289 -16.21 9.27 23.50
C PHE A 289 -16.80 10.54 24.09
N LYS A 290 -16.02 11.63 24.07
CA LYS A 290 -16.49 12.98 24.40
C LYS A 290 -16.61 13.73 23.07
N PRO A 291 -17.83 13.86 22.50
CA PRO A 291 -18.00 14.56 21.24
C PRO A 291 -17.39 15.97 21.31
N PRO A 292 -16.91 16.52 20.17
CA PRO A 292 -16.36 17.86 20.13
C PRO A 292 -17.31 18.86 20.79
N SER A 293 -16.79 19.71 21.68
CA SER A 293 -17.48 20.71 22.49
C SER A 293 -18.46 20.18 23.56
N ALA A 294 -18.64 18.86 23.72
CA ALA A 294 -19.47 18.31 24.79
C ALA A 294 -18.80 18.46 26.16
N LEU A 295 -19.60 18.56 27.24
CA LEU A 295 -19.08 18.60 28.62
C LEU A 295 -18.72 17.21 29.15
N PHE A 296 -19.52 16.19 28.81
CA PHE A 296 -19.40 14.84 29.35
C PHE A 296 -19.11 13.82 28.26
N SER A 297 -18.26 12.83 28.57
CA SER A 297 -18.06 11.64 27.74
C SER A 297 -19.25 10.69 27.84
N LYS A 298 -19.61 10.01 26.75
CA LYS A 298 -20.58 8.91 26.73
C LYS A 298 -19.87 7.59 26.44
N ARG A 299 -20.29 6.51 27.11
CA ARG A 299 -19.84 5.15 26.76
C ARG A 299 -20.52 4.75 25.46
N ILE A 300 -19.73 4.25 24.51
CA ILE A 300 -20.24 3.66 23.26
C ILE A 300 -20.00 2.15 23.34
N PRO A 301 -21.05 1.32 23.36
CA PRO A 301 -20.90 -0.14 23.31
C PRO A 301 -20.06 -0.57 22.09
N GLY A 302 -19.16 -1.52 22.29
CA GLY A 302 -18.32 -2.06 21.22
C GLY A 302 -17.13 -1.19 20.77
N LEU A 303 -17.05 0.09 21.15
CA LEU A 303 -16.02 1.02 20.63
C LEU A 303 -14.60 0.74 21.15
N LYS A 304 -14.46 0.30 22.41
CA LYS A 304 -13.13 0.03 22.96
C LYS A 304 -12.48 -1.11 22.17
N GLY A 305 -11.34 -0.84 21.53
CA GLY A 305 -10.63 -1.84 20.72
C GLY A 305 -11.44 -2.30 19.50
N SER A 306 -12.11 -1.37 18.80
CA SER A 306 -12.83 -1.64 17.55
C SER A 306 -12.01 -1.30 16.30
N SER A 307 -10.72 -1.60 16.30
CA SER A 307 -9.81 -1.28 15.19
C SER A 307 -8.62 -2.23 15.26
N ASP A 308 -8.27 -2.87 14.16
CA ASP A 308 -7.08 -3.72 14.05
C ASP A 308 -5.83 -2.93 13.64
N PHE A 309 -6.02 -1.81 12.96
CA PHE A 309 -5.01 -0.82 12.60
C PHE A 309 -5.60 0.59 12.76
N ILE A 310 -4.75 1.61 12.73
CA ILE A 310 -5.17 3.02 12.61
C ILE A 310 -4.66 3.59 11.28
N GLY A 311 -5.58 4.02 10.42
CA GLY A 311 -5.23 4.80 9.24
C GLY A 311 -4.96 6.24 9.64
N VAL A 312 -3.82 6.78 9.22
CA VAL A 312 -3.42 8.18 9.45
C VAL A 312 -3.45 8.91 8.12
N ASN A 313 -4.29 9.94 8.04
CA ASN A 313 -4.20 10.93 6.97
C ASN A 313 -3.48 12.15 7.52
N TYR A 314 -2.40 12.57 6.87
CA TYR A 314 -1.62 13.72 7.30
C TYR A 314 -1.18 14.55 6.10
N TYR A 315 -1.32 15.86 6.22
CA TYR A 315 -1.00 16.82 5.17
C TYR A 315 -0.16 17.99 5.70
N THR A 316 -0.50 18.53 6.87
CA THR A 316 0.09 19.76 7.37
C THR A 316 -0.26 20.04 8.84
N HIS A 317 0.18 21.19 9.35
CA HIS A 317 -0.29 21.81 10.58
C HIS A 317 -1.07 23.12 10.32
N LEU A 318 -1.77 23.61 11.34
CA LEU A 318 -2.49 24.89 11.31
C LEU A 318 -2.09 25.76 12.50
N LEU A 319 -1.82 27.03 12.22
CA LEU A 319 -1.47 28.01 13.24
C LEU A 319 -2.71 28.61 13.92
N ALA A 320 -2.89 28.24 15.19
CA ALA A 320 -4.02 28.62 16.02
C ALA A 320 -3.87 29.99 16.68
N THR A 321 -4.98 30.75 16.66
CA THR A 321 -5.14 32.03 17.36
C THR A 321 -6.56 32.11 17.95
N PRO A 322 -6.77 32.74 19.14
CA PRO A 322 -8.10 32.93 19.72
C PRO A 322 -9.08 33.70 18.82
N PHE A 323 -8.56 34.43 17.82
CA PHE A 323 -9.33 35.20 16.86
C PHE A 323 -9.53 34.48 15.52
N MET A 324 -9.34 33.16 15.47
CA MET A 324 -9.59 32.42 14.23
C MET A 324 -11.06 32.63 13.81
N PRO A 325 -11.30 33.24 12.64
CA PRO A 325 -12.65 33.50 12.20
C PRO A 325 -13.34 32.21 11.81
N THR A 326 -14.63 32.15 12.13
CA THR A 326 -15.52 31.06 11.73
C THR A 326 -16.16 31.32 10.36
N LYS A 327 -15.48 32.08 9.48
CA LYS A 327 -15.94 32.46 8.14
C LYS A 327 -14.92 32.01 7.07
N VAL A 328 -15.44 31.77 5.88
CA VAL A 328 -14.98 30.82 4.82
C VAL A 328 -13.73 31.26 4.04
N GLU A 329 -13.29 32.51 4.14
CA GLU A 329 -12.21 33.04 3.29
C GLU A 329 -11.05 33.61 4.10
N ILE A 330 -10.40 32.78 4.90
CA ILE A 330 -9.09 33.18 5.46
C ILE A 330 -8.02 32.24 4.96
N ASP A 331 -7.03 32.86 4.35
CA ASP A 331 -5.78 32.24 3.97
C ASP A 331 -5.08 31.67 5.22
N PRO A 332 -4.79 30.36 5.28
CA PRO A 332 -4.13 29.77 6.43
C PRO A 332 -2.87 30.54 6.82
N LEU A 333 -2.73 30.78 8.13
CA LEU A 333 -1.52 31.40 8.67
C LEU A 333 -0.37 30.38 8.56
N ILE A 334 0.76 30.83 8.01
CA ILE A 334 2.00 30.05 7.92
C ILE A 334 3.14 30.76 8.65
N ARG A 335 4.21 30.03 8.96
CA ARG A 335 5.46 30.61 9.46
C ARG A 335 6.19 31.33 8.32
N PRO A 336 7.00 32.37 8.61
CA PRO A 336 7.74 33.12 7.57
C PRO A 336 8.72 32.29 6.73
N TRP A 337 9.17 31.13 7.22
CA TRP A 337 10.13 30.24 6.57
C TRP A 337 9.48 29.02 5.91
N GLU A 338 8.17 28.83 6.06
CA GLU A 338 7.45 27.72 5.43
C GLU A 338 7.13 28.03 3.97
N GLN A 339 7.22 27.01 3.13
CA GLN A 339 6.78 27.08 1.74
C GLN A 339 5.29 26.76 1.66
N ARG A 340 4.55 27.62 0.96
CA ARG A 340 3.10 27.53 0.79
C ARG A 340 2.78 26.68 -0.45
N THR A 341 1.84 25.75 -0.30
CA THR A 341 1.33 24.90 -1.39
C THR A 341 0.20 25.58 -2.16
N ASP A 342 -0.28 24.98 -3.25
CA ASP A 342 -1.42 25.53 -4.02
C ASP A 342 -2.73 25.55 -3.21
N PHE A 343 -2.87 24.60 -2.28
CA PHE A 343 -3.97 24.58 -1.30
C PHE A 343 -3.76 25.59 -0.16
N ARG A 344 -2.69 26.39 -0.24
CA ARG A 344 -2.32 27.49 0.66
C ARG A 344 -1.89 27.10 2.08
N TYR A 345 -1.84 25.82 2.43
CA TYR A 345 -1.23 25.37 3.68
C TYR A 345 0.30 25.19 3.52
N PRO A 346 1.08 25.12 4.61
CA PRO A 346 2.52 24.94 4.50
C PRO A 346 2.90 23.47 4.28
N MET A 347 3.94 23.22 3.49
CA MET A 347 4.57 21.91 3.41
C MET A 347 5.36 21.63 4.71
N TYR A 348 4.89 20.69 5.53
CA TYR A 348 5.47 20.42 6.85
C TYR A 348 5.58 18.91 7.15
N ALA A 349 6.70 18.31 6.77
CA ALA A 349 6.92 16.87 6.89
C ALA A 349 7.21 16.41 8.32
N GLU A 350 7.88 17.23 9.12
CA GLU A 350 8.24 16.96 10.51
C GLU A 350 7.00 16.73 11.37
N GLY A 351 5.87 17.33 11.01
CA GLY A 351 4.60 17.06 11.68
C GLY A 351 4.10 15.63 11.51
N LEU A 352 4.48 14.91 10.45
CA LEU A 352 4.09 13.51 10.29
C LEU A 352 4.60 12.64 11.45
N ARG A 353 5.82 12.91 11.94
CA ARG A 353 6.35 12.29 13.17
C ARG A 353 5.44 12.53 14.37
N ARG A 354 4.99 13.78 14.55
CA ARG A 354 4.07 14.14 15.64
C ARG A 354 2.71 13.45 15.48
N ALA A 355 2.25 13.24 14.25
CA ALA A 355 1.03 12.49 14.00
C ALA A 355 1.17 11.01 14.43
N PHE A 356 2.29 10.37 14.13
CA PHE A 356 2.60 9.02 14.62
C PHE A 356 2.66 8.97 16.15
N ASP A 357 3.35 9.92 16.77
CA ASP A 357 3.45 10.02 18.23
C ASP A 357 2.10 10.24 18.91
N MET A 358 1.15 10.88 18.22
CA MET A 358 -0.19 11.09 18.74
C MET A 358 -1.03 9.80 18.75
N VAL A 359 -0.87 8.95 17.73
CA VAL A 359 -1.64 7.71 17.61
C VAL A 359 -0.97 6.50 18.27
N LYS A 360 0.34 6.54 18.55
CA LYS A 360 1.08 5.41 19.14
C LYS A 360 0.46 4.85 20.42
N GLY A 361 -0.19 5.71 21.23
CA GLY A 361 -0.86 5.30 22.46
C GLY A 361 -2.06 4.36 22.27
N LEU A 362 -2.53 4.18 21.03
CA LEU A 362 -3.52 3.16 20.68
C LEU A 362 -2.94 1.74 20.72
N ASN A 363 -1.62 1.58 20.60
CA ASN A 363 -0.93 0.29 20.44
C ASN A 363 -1.51 -0.53 19.29
N LEU A 364 -1.75 0.13 18.16
CA LEU A 364 -2.21 -0.47 16.91
C LEU A 364 -1.17 -0.21 15.82
N PRO A 365 -1.04 -1.11 14.83
CA PRO A 365 -0.32 -0.82 13.60
C PRO A 365 -0.80 0.47 12.95
N ILE A 366 0.15 1.28 12.48
CA ILE A 366 -0.09 2.55 11.80
C ILE A 366 0.05 2.33 10.31
N ILE A 367 -0.90 2.85 9.54
CA ILE A 367 -0.81 2.92 8.08
C ILE A 367 -1.05 4.37 7.69
N VAL A 368 -0.13 5.00 6.95
CA VAL A 368 -0.40 6.31 6.35
C VAL A 368 -1.34 6.07 5.17
N THR A 369 -2.63 6.30 5.37
CA THR A 369 -3.68 6.01 4.38
C THR A 369 -3.90 7.13 3.38
N GLU A 370 -3.41 8.32 3.70
CA GLU A 370 -3.26 9.47 2.78
C GLU A 370 -2.12 10.37 3.25
N ASN A 371 -1.23 10.71 2.31
CA ASN A 371 -0.33 11.85 2.40
C ASN A 371 -0.07 12.38 1.00
N GLY A 372 -0.15 13.69 0.82
CA GLY A 372 -0.05 14.31 -0.48
C GLY A 372 0.01 15.83 -0.39
N VAL A 373 0.11 16.48 -1.54
CA VAL A 373 0.14 17.93 -1.64
C VAL A 373 -0.55 18.40 -2.92
N ALA A 374 -1.33 19.48 -2.80
CA ALA A 374 -1.86 20.18 -3.97
C ALA A 374 -0.72 20.97 -4.62
N ASP A 375 -0.46 20.68 -5.89
CA ASP A 375 0.67 21.20 -6.64
C ASP A 375 0.45 20.94 -8.14
N ASP A 376 -0.13 21.90 -8.87
CA ASP A 376 -0.52 21.71 -10.27
C ASP A 376 0.69 21.55 -11.20
N ASP A 377 1.75 22.34 -10.98
CA ASP A 377 2.96 22.33 -11.82
C ASP A 377 3.99 21.26 -11.42
N ASP A 378 3.77 20.59 -10.29
CA ASP A 378 4.54 19.43 -9.80
C ASP A 378 5.96 19.78 -9.34
N ASP A 379 6.25 21.04 -9.00
CA ASP A 379 7.57 21.48 -8.59
C ASP A 379 7.87 21.23 -7.08
N MET A 380 6.83 21.02 -6.27
CA MET A 380 6.94 20.77 -4.82
C MET A 380 6.75 19.29 -4.45
N ARG A 381 5.88 18.59 -5.16
CA ARG A 381 5.40 17.25 -4.83
C ARG A 381 6.51 16.19 -4.79
N PRO A 382 7.51 16.16 -5.69
CA PRO A 382 8.63 15.22 -5.58
C PRO A 382 9.40 15.38 -4.26
N GLU A 383 9.67 16.63 -3.87
CA GLU A 383 10.33 16.94 -2.59
C GLU A 383 9.42 16.60 -1.41
N HIS A 384 8.12 16.94 -1.48
CA HIS A 384 7.14 16.57 -0.45
C HIS A 384 7.14 15.07 -0.15
N ILE A 385 7.12 14.24 -1.21
CA ILE A 385 7.17 12.77 -1.11
C ILE A 385 8.45 12.34 -0.40
N ARG A 386 9.62 12.81 -0.86
CA ARG A 386 10.91 12.47 -0.25
C ARG A 386 10.97 12.82 1.24
N ARG A 387 10.52 14.02 1.62
CA ARG A 387 10.53 14.47 3.03
C ARG A 387 9.66 13.60 3.92
N HIS A 388 8.42 13.31 3.51
CA HIS A 388 7.49 12.54 4.32
C HIS A 388 7.88 11.06 4.41
N LEU A 389 8.43 10.49 3.34
CA LEU A 389 8.97 9.13 3.38
C LEU A 389 10.21 9.05 4.26
N LEU A 390 11.11 10.04 4.22
CA LEU A 390 12.26 10.07 5.12
C LEU A 390 11.81 10.11 6.59
N VAL A 391 10.89 11.01 6.96
CA VAL A 391 10.33 11.07 8.32
C VAL A 391 9.65 9.75 8.72
N THR A 392 8.99 9.08 7.77
CA THR A 392 8.37 7.77 8.02
C THR A 392 9.40 6.69 8.28
N SER A 393 10.47 6.62 7.49
CA SER A 393 11.56 5.67 7.67
C SER A 393 12.28 5.86 9.01
N GLU A 394 12.55 7.10 9.41
CA GLU A 394 13.12 7.41 10.73
C GLU A 394 12.20 6.97 11.88
N ALA A 395 10.89 7.19 11.72
CA ALA A 395 9.91 6.75 12.72
C ALA A 395 9.85 5.22 12.85
N ILE A 396 10.02 4.49 11.75
CA ILE A 396 10.15 3.02 11.75
C ILE A 396 11.45 2.60 12.44
N ALA A 397 12.57 3.24 12.12
CA ALA A 397 13.86 2.98 12.74
C ALA A 397 13.85 3.22 14.26
N ASP A 398 13.05 4.20 14.71
CA ASP A 398 12.80 4.49 16.13
C ASP A 398 11.84 3.48 16.81
N GLY A 399 11.35 2.48 16.07
CA GLY A 399 10.56 1.36 16.59
C GLY A 399 9.05 1.55 16.57
N LEU A 400 8.52 2.53 15.83
CA LEU A 400 7.07 2.63 15.61
C LEU A 400 6.61 1.57 14.59
N ASP A 401 5.50 0.90 14.89
CA ASP A 401 4.87 -0.11 14.00
C ASP A 401 4.10 0.58 12.86
N ILE A 402 4.83 1.15 11.90
CA ILE A 402 4.28 1.77 10.69
C ILE A 402 4.46 0.78 9.53
N ARG A 403 3.35 0.35 8.94
CA ARG A 403 3.33 -0.75 7.98
C ARG A 403 3.11 -0.33 6.54
N GLY A 404 2.69 0.89 6.27
CA GLY A 404 2.35 1.31 4.92
C GLY A 404 2.25 2.81 4.69
N PHE A 405 2.37 3.19 3.42
CA PHE A 405 2.25 4.55 2.94
C PHE A 405 1.45 4.60 1.63
N TYR A 406 0.36 5.35 1.65
CA TYR A 406 -0.52 5.58 0.52
C TYR A 406 -0.43 7.04 0.10
N HIS A 407 0.10 7.28 -1.09
CA HIS A 407 0.10 8.62 -1.66
C HIS A 407 -1.32 9.05 -2.03
N TRP A 408 -1.70 10.25 -1.58
CA TRP A 408 -2.90 10.93 -2.04
C TRP A 408 -2.51 11.96 -3.12
N SER A 409 -2.82 11.75 -4.40
CA SER A 409 -3.69 10.70 -4.96
C SER A 409 -3.05 10.01 -6.17
N LEU A 410 -3.64 8.89 -6.59
CA LEU A 410 -3.25 8.23 -7.84
C LEU A 410 -3.28 9.22 -9.00
N MET A 411 -4.37 9.97 -9.14
CA MET A 411 -4.59 10.91 -10.23
C MET A 411 -5.26 12.19 -9.75
N ASP A 412 -5.12 13.27 -10.52
CA ASP A 412 -5.89 14.49 -10.32
C ASP A 412 -7.38 14.14 -10.28
N ASN A 413 -8.14 14.78 -9.42
CA ASN A 413 -9.53 14.40 -9.18
C ASN A 413 -10.37 15.61 -8.77
N PHE A 414 -11.66 15.41 -8.53
CA PHE A 414 -12.56 16.45 -8.05
C PHE A 414 -12.33 16.69 -6.54
N GLU A 415 -11.69 17.80 -6.17
CA GLU A 415 -11.29 18.11 -4.79
C GLU A 415 -12.44 18.78 -4.01
N TRP A 416 -13.53 18.04 -3.83
CA TRP A 416 -14.64 18.40 -2.94
C TRP A 416 -15.17 19.83 -3.18
N ALA A 417 -15.14 20.69 -2.17
CA ALA A 417 -15.62 22.07 -2.27
C ALA A 417 -14.75 22.97 -3.17
N GLU A 418 -13.50 22.57 -3.46
CA GLU A 418 -12.55 23.32 -4.29
C GLU A 418 -12.68 23.01 -5.79
N GLY A 419 -13.39 21.94 -6.16
CA GLY A 419 -13.55 21.54 -7.56
C GLY A 419 -12.25 21.01 -8.18
N TYR A 420 -11.99 21.30 -9.45
CA TYR A 420 -10.85 20.78 -10.22
C TYR A 420 -9.59 21.67 -10.21
N GLU A 421 -9.60 22.77 -9.45
CA GLU A 421 -8.46 23.69 -9.39
C GLU A 421 -7.30 23.12 -8.57
N GLN A 422 -7.59 22.22 -7.63
CA GLN A 422 -6.60 21.66 -6.72
C GLN A 422 -6.18 20.27 -7.20
N ARG A 423 -4.89 20.10 -7.47
CA ARG A 423 -4.35 18.90 -8.12
C ARG A 423 -3.45 18.16 -7.17
N PHE A 424 -3.83 16.95 -6.76
CA PHE A 424 -3.05 16.10 -5.86
C PHE A 424 -2.40 14.90 -6.56
N GLY A 425 -2.74 14.63 -7.81
CA GLY A 425 -2.42 13.36 -8.47
C GLY A 425 -0.97 13.20 -8.87
N LEU A 426 -0.48 11.97 -8.78
CA LEU A 426 0.74 11.52 -9.48
C LEU A 426 0.55 11.44 -11.00
N TYR A 427 -0.68 11.18 -11.44
CA TYR A 427 -1.10 11.33 -12.82
C TYR A 427 -1.89 12.62 -13.01
N HIS A 428 -1.47 13.42 -13.98
CA HIS A 428 -2.29 14.50 -14.50
C HIS A 428 -3.50 13.94 -15.24
N VAL A 429 -4.68 14.52 -15.02
CA VAL A 429 -5.90 14.22 -15.79
C VAL A 429 -6.30 15.47 -16.57
N ASP A 430 -6.31 15.35 -17.89
CA ASP A 430 -7.01 16.30 -18.74
C ASP A 430 -8.51 15.97 -18.69
N PHE A 431 -9.27 16.72 -17.89
CA PHE A 431 -10.71 16.47 -17.69
C PHE A 431 -11.55 16.62 -18.96
N SER A 432 -11.03 17.26 -20.02
CA SER A 432 -11.74 17.39 -21.30
C SER A 432 -11.54 16.19 -22.21
N THR A 433 -10.36 15.57 -22.20
CA THR A 433 -10.02 14.42 -23.05
C THR A 433 -9.98 13.09 -22.29
N GLN A 434 -10.02 13.15 -20.96
CA GLN A 434 -9.81 12.03 -20.05
C GLN A 434 -8.42 11.36 -20.24
N LYS A 435 -7.43 12.10 -20.74
CA LYS A 435 -6.08 11.57 -20.91
C LYS A 435 -5.32 11.64 -19.57
N ARG A 436 -4.72 10.52 -19.17
CA ARG A 436 -3.78 10.44 -18.04
C ARG A 436 -2.34 10.59 -18.48
N THR A 437 -1.56 11.41 -17.78
CA THR A 437 -0.12 11.57 -18.01
C THR A 437 0.64 11.53 -16.69
N LEU A 438 1.65 10.68 -16.57
CA LEU A 438 2.46 10.57 -15.36
C LEU A 438 3.28 11.85 -15.16
N LYS A 439 3.21 12.43 -13.95
CA LYS A 439 4.00 13.62 -13.58
C LYS A 439 5.38 13.24 -13.03
N GLU A 440 6.26 14.23 -12.83
CA GLU A 440 7.61 14.02 -12.29
C GLU A 440 7.57 13.36 -10.91
N SER A 441 6.66 13.78 -10.04
CA SER A 441 6.42 13.16 -8.74
C SER A 441 6.04 11.69 -8.85
N GLY A 442 5.33 11.32 -9.92
CA GLY A 442 4.92 9.96 -10.20
C GLY A 442 6.13 9.09 -10.56
N TYR A 443 7.07 9.62 -11.35
CA TYR A 443 8.34 8.97 -11.60
C TYR A 443 9.20 8.85 -10.32
N GLU A 444 9.25 9.90 -9.49
CA GLU A 444 9.97 9.89 -8.21
C GLU A 444 9.41 8.83 -7.27
N TYR A 445 8.09 8.81 -7.07
CA TYR A 445 7.43 7.82 -6.20
C TYR A 445 7.62 6.40 -6.72
N ALA A 446 7.42 6.16 -8.02
CA ALA A 446 7.64 4.86 -8.63
C ALA A 446 9.11 4.40 -8.52
N GLY A 447 10.06 5.32 -8.64
CA GLY A 447 11.49 5.04 -8.44
C GLY A 447 11.81 4.57 -7.02
N ILE A 448 11.28 5.27 -6.00
CA ILE A 448 11.43 4.89 -4.59
C ILE A 448 10.76 3.54 -4.33
N VAL A 449 9.54 3.32 -4.81
CA VAL A 449 8.82 2.04 -4.65
C VAL A 449 9.58 0.89 -5.30
N LYS A 450 10.12 1.10 -6.51
CA LYS A 450 10.92 0.10 -7.22
C LYS A 450 12.21 -0.25 -6.47
N ALA A 451 12.86 0.73 -5.83
CA ALA A 451 14.06 0.49 -5.03
C ALA A 451 13.79 -0.43 -3.82
N HIS A 452 12.56 -0.40 -3.27
CA HIS A 452 12.16 -1.22 -2.13
C HIS A 452 11.36 -2.48 -2.50
N SER A 453 11.14 -2.72 -3.80
CA SER A 453 10.41 -3.90 -4.28
C SER A 453 11.37 -5.03 -4.61
N MET A 454 10.95 -6.26 -4.34
CA MET A 454 11.68 -7.42 -4.84
C MET A 454 11.58 -7.49 -6.37
N PRO A 455 12.68 -7.84 -7.07
CA PRO A 455 12.65 -7.99 -8.52
C PRO A 455 11.63 -9.02 -9.00
N GLN A 456 11.18 -8.87 -10.24
CA GLN A 456 10.40 -9.88 -10.96
C GLN A 456 11.02 -11.27 -10.85
N LEU A 457 10.18 -12.28 -10.60
CA LEU A 457 10.57 -13.68 -10.62
C LEU A 457 10.40 -14.27 -12.03
N VAL A 458 11.47 -14.66 -12.68
CA VAL A 458 11.47 -15.31 -13.99
C VAL A 458 11.68 -16.81 -13.81
N VAL A 459 10.67 -17.60 -14.19
CA VAL A 459 10.68 -19.06 -14.03
C VAL A 459 10.89 -19.74 -15.39
N MET A 460 11.96 -20.53 -15.50
CA MET A 460 12.31 -21.29 -16.70
C MET A 460 11.51 -22.61 -16.77
N ALA A 461 10.27 -22.56 -17.29
CA ALA A 461 9.32 -23.68 -17.31
C ALA A 461 9.20 -24.41 -18.67
N GLY A 462 10.15 -24.22 -19.58
CA GLY A 462 10.10 -24.76 -20.96
C GLY A 462 10.72 -26.15 -21.16
N GLY A 463 11.17 -26.82 -20.10
CA GLY A 463 11.92 -28.07 -20.20
C GLY A 463 11.10 -29.28 -20.68
N LEU A 464 11.72 -30.14 -21.50
CA LEU A 464 11.10 -31.39 -22.00
C LEU A 464 10.86 -32.44 -20.90
N GLY A 465 11.58 -32.36 -19.78
CA GLY A 465 11.42 -33.29 -18.65
C GLY A 465 11.70 -34.76 -18.98
N THR A 466 12.61 -35.04 -19.92
CA THR A 466 12.88 -36.40 -20.43
C THR A 466 13.29 -37.42 -19.36
N ARG A 467 13.94 -36.95 -18.28
CA ARG A 467 14.37 -37.77 -17.13
C ARG A 467 13.22 -38.30 -16.26
N LEU A 468 12.01 -37.74 -16.39
CA LEU A 468 10.82 -38.14 -15.63
C LEU A 468 9.93 -39.16 -16.37
N GLY A 469 10.40 -39.67 -17.51
CA GLY A 469 9.78 -40.78 -18.22
C GLY A 469 8.36 -40.47 -18.70
N ASP A 470 7.42 -41.33 -18.35
CA ASP A 470 6.03 -41.25 -18.87
C ASP A 470 5.25 -40.05 -18.31
N MET A 471 5.63 -39.51 -17.15
CA MET A 471 4.91 -38.41 -16.50
C MET A 471 4.89 -37.13 -17.36
N THR A 472 5.98 -36.84 -18.05
CA THR A 472 6.17 -35.61 -18.84
C THR A 472 5.70 -35.72 -20.29
N LYS A 473 5.10 -36.86 -20.67
CA LYS A 473 4.45 -37.03 -21.97
C LYS A 473 3.16 -36.24 -22.08
N THR A 474 2.46 -36.05 -20.97
CA THR A 474 1.13 -35.43 -20.93
C THR A 474 1.01 -34.30 -19.93
N ILE A 475 2.04 -34.00 -19.12
CA ILE A 475 2.02 -32.94 -18.13
C ILE A 475 3.36 -32.19 -18.21
N PRO A 476 3.39 -30.84 -18.32
CA PRO A 476 4.63 -30.08 -18.21
C PRO A 476 5.33 -30.37 -16.90
N LYS A 477 6.67 -30.41 -16.92
CA LYS A 477 7.45 -30.72 -15.72
C LYS A 477 7.09 -29.83 -14.52
N SER A 478 6.94 -28.53 -14.73
CA SER A 478 6.58 -27.57 -13.67
C SER A 478 5.14 -27.72 -13.13
N LEU A 479 4.28 -28.50 -13.79
CA LEU A 479 2.92 -28.78 -13.34
C LEU A 479 2.77 -30.16 -12.67
N ILE A 480 3.85 -30.94 -12.57
CA ILE A 480 3.85 -32.17 -11.78
C ILE A 480 3.53 -31.84 -10.33
N GLN A 481 2.69 -32.67 -9.71
CA GLN A 481 2.26 -32.47 -8.33
C GLN A 481 3.23 -33.12 -7.34
N VAL A 482 3.57 -32.36 -6.30
CA VAL A 482 4.29 -32.81 -5.11
C VAL A 482 3.51 -32.31 -3.90
N ASN A 483 3.13 -33.23 -3.01
CA ASN A 483 2.29 -32.93 -1.83
C ASN A 483 1.00 -32.15 -2.18
N GLY A 484 0.30 -32.58 -3.24
CA GLY A 484 -0.99 -32.01 -3.66
C GLY A 484 -0.92 -30.64 -4.36
N LYS A 485 0.28 -30.09 -4.61
CA LYS A 485 0.48 -28.83 -5.34
C LYS A 485 1.45 -29.01 -6.50
N ALA A 486 1.26 -28.26 -7.58
CA ALA A 486 2.23 -28.22 -8.68
C ALA A 486 3.59 -27.70 -8.19
N ILE A 487 4.70 -28.18 -8.77
CA ILE A 487 6.05 -27.64 -8.54
C ILE A 487 6.07 -26.12 -8.67
N LEU A 488 5.46 -25.59 -9.73
CA LEU A 488 5.36 -24.15 -9.95
C LEU A 488 4.69 -23.43 -8.78
N HIS A 489 3.68 -24.02 -8.12
CA HIS A 489 3.06 -23.40 -6.93
C HIS A 489 4.06 -23.27 -5.78
N HIS A 490 4.90 -24.26 -5.53
CA HIS A 490 5.90 -24.18 -4.45
C HIS A 490 6.93 -23.07 -4.70
N ILE A 491 7.38 -22.93 -5.96
CA ILE A 491 8.29 -21.85 -6.38
C ILE A 491 7.65 -20.47 -6.19
N LEU A 492 6.39 -20.31 -6.65
CA LEU A 492 5.67 -19.03 -6.56
C LEU A 492 5.28 -18.69 -5.11
N ASP A 493 4.88 -19.68 -4.30
CA ASP A 493 4.60 -19.51 -2.87
C ASP A 493 5.85 -19.01 -2.14
N TRP A 494 7.03 -19.56 -2.47
CA TRP A 494 8.30 -19.07 -1.93
C TRP A 494 8.61 -17.66 -2.40
N GLY A 495 8.54 -17.38 -3.71
CA GLY A 495 8.78 -16.05 -4.26
C GLY A 495 7.88 -14.98 -3.64
N LYS A 496 6.59 -15.27 -3.47
CA LYS A 496 5.62 -14.39 -2.80
C LYS A 496 6.05 -14.12 -1.35
N LYS A 497 6.44 -15.17 -0.62
CA LYS A 497 6.92 -15.04 0.76
C LYS A 497 8.18 -14.18 0.86
N GLN A 498 9.02 -14.18 -0.17
CA GLN A 498 10.21 -13.33 -0.26
C GLN A 498 9.88 -11.88 -0.67
N GLY A 499 8.66 -11.58 -1.12
CA GLY A 499 8.20 -10.25 -1.50
C GLY A 499 8.01 -10.03 -3.01
N CYS A 500 8.22 -11.05 -3.86
CA CYS A 500 7.94 -10.94 -5.29
C CYS A 500 6.43 -10.80 -5.52
N THR A 501 6.01 -9.75 -6.22
CA THR A 501 4.60 -9.47 -6.53
C THR A 501 4.23 -9.83 -7.96
N ASN A 502 5.21 -10.07 -8.82
CA ASN A 502 4.99 -10.51 -10.20
C ASN A 502 6.01 -11.58 -10.63
N ALA A 503 5.57 -12.47 -11.53
CA ALA A 503 6.40 -13.47 -12.16
C ALA A 503 6.15 -13.60 -13.66
N LEU A 504 7.23 -13.86 -14.38
CA LEU A 504 7.24 -14.19 -15.81
C LEU A 504 7.60 -15.68 -15.96
N ILE A 505 6.67 -16.45 -16.50
CA ILE A 505 6.80 -17.90 -16.69
C ILE A 505 7.10 -18.18 -18.15
N LEU A 506 8.32 -18.64 -18.43
CA LEU A 506 8.76 -18.97 -19.78
C LEU A 506 8.40 -20.43 -20.08
N THR A 507 7.37 -20.65 -20.88
CA THR A 507 6.84 -21.98 -21.19
C THR A 507 7.29 -22.46 -22.57
N GLY A 508 7.29 -23.77 -22.76
CA GLY A 508 7.74 -24.41 -24.00
C GLY A 508 6.93 -25.68 -24.27
N HIS A 509 7.53 -26.84 -24.04
CA HIS A 509 6.86 -28.14 -24.15
C HIS A 509 5.56 -28.19 -23.33
N LEU A 510 4.44 -28.54 -24.00
CA LEU A 510 3.09 -28.57 -23.41
C LEU A 510 2.64 -27.24 -22.78
N GLY A 511 3.14 -26.11 -23.28
CA GLY A 511 2.88 -24.78 -22.73
C GLY A 511 1.40 -24.39 -22.64
N GLU A 512 0.54 -24.97 -23.48
CA GLU A 512 -0.92 -24.78 -23.44
C GLU A 512 -1.55 -25.28 -22.12
N GLN A 513 -0.88 -26.18 -21.38
CA GLN A 513 -1.42 -26.69 -20.12
C GLN A 513 -1.31 -25.69 -18.95
N PHE A 514 -0.61 -24.58 -19.15
CA PHE A 514 -0.60 -23.47 -18.19
C PHE A 514 -1.81 -22.54 -18.38
N ASP A 515 -2.64 -22.75 -19.40
CA ASP A 515 -3.84 -21.94 -19.63
C ASP A 515 -4.78 -22.00 -18.41
N GLY A 516 -5.14 -20.82 -17.89
CA GLY A 516 -5.96 -20.70 -16.69
C GLY A 516 -5.22 -20.88 -15.37
N PHE A 517 -3.90 -21.16 -15.37
CA PHE A 517 -3.10 -21.18 -14.14
C PHE A 517 -3.09 -19.80 -13.48
N ARG A 518 -3.31 -19.74 -12.17
CA ARG A 518 -3.33 -18.51 -11.37
C ARG A 518 -2.61 -18.74 -10.05
N HIS A 519 -2.06 -17.66 -9.50
CA HIS A 519 -1.48 -17.65 -8.16
C HIS A 519 -2.15 -16.57 -7.31
N GLU A 520 -2.38 -16.88 -6.04
CA GLU A 520 -2.98 -15.93 -5.11
C GLU A 520 -1.92 -14.94 -4.64
N GLY A 521 -2.06 -13.67 -5.02
CA GLY A 521 -1.19 -12.58 -4.55
C GLY A 521 0.12 -12.42 -5.33
N MET A 522 0.25 -13.03 -6.51
CA MET A 522 1.31 -12.74 -7.46
C MET A 522 0.75 -12.64 -8.88
N ALA A 523 1.09 -11.56 -9.60
CA ALA A 523 0.72 -11.40 -11.00
C ALA A 523 1.54 -12.31 -11.89
N LEU A 524 0.91 -13.11 -12.75
CA LEU A 524 1.60 -14.06 -13.62
C LEU A 524 1.50 -13.64 -15.09
N THR A 525 2.64 -13.55 -15.76
CA THR A 525 2.74 -13.41 -17.22
C THR A 525 3.32 -14.69 -17.79
N PHE A 526 2.67 -15.28 -18.79
CA PHE A 526 3.17 -16.47 -19.48
C PHE A 526 3.70 -16.09 -20.87
N HIS A 527 4.89 -16.58 -21.21
CA HIS A 527 5.47 -16.40 -22.53
C HIS A 527 5.85 -17.76 -23.11
N GLN A 528 5.07 -18.23 -24.09
CA GLN A 528 5.27 -19.53 -24.71
C GLN A 528 6.19 -19.41 -25.93
N GLU A 529 7.24 -20.22 -25.96
CA GLU A 529 8.08 -20.37 -27.13
C GLU A 529 7.39 -21.16 -28.25
N LYS A 530 7.52 -20.71 -29.50
CA LYS A 530 6.95 -21.43 -30.67
C LYS A 530 7.71 -22.71 -31.02
N GLN A 531 8.98 -22.77 -30.64
CA GLN A 531 9.90 -23.88 -30.87
C GLN A 531 10.93 -23.87 -29.74
N GLN A 532 11.57 -25.01 -29.46
CA GLN A 532 12.55 -25.09 -28.37
C GLN A 532 13.81 -24.25 -28.69
N LEU A 533 14.02 -23.12 -28.01
CA LEU A 533 15.19 -22.25 -28.21
C LEU A 533 16.30 -22.48 -27.17
N GLY A 534 16.11 -23.43 -26.25
CA GLY A 534 17.03 -23.60 -25.14
C GLY A 534 16.90 -22.46 -24.11
N THR A 535 17.66 -22.55 -23.02
CA THR A 535 17.48 -21.69 -21.84
C THR A 535 17.80 -20.23 -22.13
N GLY A 536 18.84 -19.95 -22.92
CA GLY A 536 19.19 -18.58 -23.32
C GLY A 536 18.24 -18.03 -24.38
N GLY A 537 17.85 -18.87 -25.35
CA GLY A 537 16.91 -18.49 -26.39
C GLY A 537 15.52 -18.11 -25.84
N ALA A 538 15.05 -18.80 -24.80
CA ALA A 538 13.81 -18.48 -24.10
C ALA A 538 13.84 -17.09 -23.45
N LEU A 539 14.91 -16.79 -22.71
CA LEU A 539 15.11 -15.47 -22.12
C LEU A 539 15.17 -14.36 -23.18
N TRP A 540 15.91 -14.59 -24.27
CA TRP A 540 16.03 -13.62 -25.37
C TRP A 540 14.69 -13.37 -26.05
N ASN A 541 13.92 -14.42 -26.33
CA ASN A 541 12.59 -14.31 -26.91
C ASN A 541 11.61 -13.56 -25.99
N ALA A 542 11.87 -13.53 -24.68
CA ALA A 542 11.09 -12.81 -23.68
C ALA A 542 11.67 -11.43 -23.30
N GLN A 543 12.71 -10.93 -23.99
CA GLN A 543 13.46 -9.74 -23.55
C GLN A 543 12.61 -8.48 -23.35
N SER A 544 11.49 -8.33 -24.07
CA SER A 544 10.58 -7.19 -23.91
C SER A 544 9.75 -7.24 -22.62
N LEU A 545 9.64 -8.43 -22.01
CA LEU A 545 8.87 -8.68 -20.79
C LEU A 545 9.74 -8.69 -19.52
N LEU A 546 11.06 -8.80 -19.68
CA LEU A 546 12.01 -8.73 -18.57
C LEU A 546 12.06 -7.33 -17.97
N GLU A 547 11.96 -7.25 -16.64
CA GLU A 547 12.35 -6.05 -15.88
C GLU A 547 13.87 -5.80 -15.95
N ASP A 548 14.31 -4.59 -15.60
CA ASP A 548 15.73 -4.22 -15.66
C ASP A 548 16.61 -5.15 -14.81
N ARG A 549 16.07 -5.62 -13.69
CA ARG A 549 16.65 -6.64 -12.82
C ARG A 549 15.59 -7.67 -12.54
N PHE A 550 15.96 -8.94 -12.55
CA PHE A 550 15.05 -10.03 -12.24
C PHE A 550 15.76 -11.19 -11.54
N ILE A 551 15.00 -11.98 -10.80
CA ILE A 551 15.44 -13.25 -10.21
C ILE A 551 15.12 -14.36 -11.20
N MET A 552 16.10 -15.11 -11.66
CA MET A 552 15.89 -16.28 -12.50
C MET A 552 15.96 -17.55 -11.65
N VAL A 553 14.95 -18.40 -11.81
CA VAL A 553 14.88 -19.74 -11.22
C VAL A 553 14.52 -20.78 -12.28
N TRP A 554 15.01 -22.00 -12.08
CA TRP A 554 14.60 -23.14 -12.89
C TRP A 554 13.20 -23.60 -12.49
N GLY A 555 12.33 -23.87 -13.47
CA GLY A 555 10.94 -24.32 -13.24
C GLY A 555 10.84 -25.76 -12.73
N ASP A 556 11.97 -26.39 -12.48
CA ASP A 556 12.17 -27.75 -12.02
C ASP A 556 13.08 -27.86 -10.79
N ASP A 557 13.49 -26.75 -10.21
CA ASP A 557 14.28 -26.74 -9.00
C ASP A 557 13.54 -26.02 -7.88
N TYR A 558 13.66 -26.55 -6.66
CA TYR A 558 13.17 -25.88 -5.46
C TYR A 558 14.36 -25.54 -4.58
N HIS A 559 14.62 -24.24 -4.47
CA HIS A 559 15.74 -23.72 -3.69
C HIS A 559 15.25 -22.58 -2.78
N PRO A 560 14.86 -22.89 -1.53
CA PRO A 560 14.22 -21.93 -0.64
C PRO A 560 15.24 -21.00 0.05
N ILE A 561 16.07 -20.30 -0.73
CA ILE A 561 17.03 -19.31 -0.23
C ILE A 561 16.36 -17.98 0.12
N ASP A 562 17.09 -17.14 0.87
CA ASP A 562 16.72 -15.75 1.13
C ASP A 562 17.07 -14.87 -0.08
N TYR A 563 16.07 -14.50 -0.88
CA TYR A 563 16.28 -13.70 -2.09
C TYR A 563 16.80 -12.30 -1.79
N SER A 564 16.57 -11.78 -0.58
CA SER A 564 17.06 -10.46 -0.22
C SER A 564 18.55 -10.46 0.04
N LYS A 565 19.10 -11.49 0.68
CA LYS A 565 20.57 -11.61 0.83
C LYS A 565 21.27 -11.73 -0.51
N LEU A 566 20.65 -12.45 -1.45
CA LEU A 566 21.13 -12.55 -2.83
C LEU A 566 21.09 -11.17 -3.52
N LEU A 567 20.00 -10.41 -3.33
CA LEU A 567 19.84 -9.06 -3.87
C LEU A 567 20.80 -8.04 -3.25
N GLU A 568 20.99 -8.06 -1.94
CA GLU A 568 21.97 -7.26 -1.21
C GLU A 568 23.37 -7.50 -1.79
N THR A 569 23.78 -8.76 -1.91
CA THR A 569 25.07 -9.13 -2.51
C THR A 569 25.19 -8.62 -3.95
N HIS A 570 24.11 -8.70 -4.73
CA HIS A 570 24.08 -8.23 -6.11
C HIS A 570 24.27 -6.70 -6.22
N ILE A 571 23.57 -5.95 -5.38
CA ILE A 571 23.61 -4.48 -5.35
C ILE A 571 24.97 -4.00 -4.84
N GLU A 572 25.46 -4.54 -3.72
CA GLU A 572 26.75 -4.17 -3.12
C GLU A 572 27.92 -4.39 -4.08
N GLN A 573 27.90 -5.49 -4.83
CA GLN A 573 28.95 -5.85 -5.77
C GLN A 573 28.76 -5.24 -7.17
N GLN A 574 27.65 -4.53 -7.41
CA GLN A 574 27.27 -3.95 -8.70
C GLN A 574 27.42 -4.96 -9.85
N SER A 575 26.98 -6.19 -9.62
CA SER A 575 27.26 -7.31 -10.52
C SER A 575 26.30 -7.33 -11.71
N PRO A 576 26.74 -7.67 -12.94
CA PRO A 576 25.81 -7.94 -14.05
C PRO A 576 25.01 -9.24 -13.84
N LEU A 577 25.53 -10.14 -13.00
CA LEU A 577 24.91 -11.42 -12.65
C LEU A 577 25.43 -11.89 -11.29
N THR A 578 24.53 -12.27 -10.38
CA THR A 578 24.88 -12.91 -9.12
C THR A 578 24.21 -14.28 -9.06
N MET A 579 25.00 -15.34 -8.93
CA MET A 579 24.51 -16.73 -8.89
C MET A 579 24.68 -17.32 -7.49
N THR A 580 23.74 -18.17 -7.10
CA THR A 580 23.82 -18.91 -5.85
C THR A 580 24.67 -20.15 -6.03
N VAL A 581 25.63 -20.36 -5.13
CA VAL A 581 26.57 -21.49 -5.20
C VAL A 581 26.62 -22.19 -3.85
N THR A 582 26.56 -23.52 -3.89
CA THR A 582 26.82 -24.38 -2.74
C THR A 582 28.16 -25.10 -2.89
N THR A 583 28.83 -25.36 -1.77
CA THR A 583 30.06 -26.16 -1.70
C THR A 583 29.80 -27.57 -1.15
N GLU A 584 28.55 -27.89 -0.79
CA GLU A 584 28.18 -29.15 -0.13
C GLU A 584 27.49 -30.14 -1.10
N HIS A 585 27.55 -29.89 -2.40
CA HIS A 585 26.95 -30.76 -3.41
C HIS A 585 27.88 -31.94 -3.78
N SER A 586 27.28 -33.08 -4.16
CA SER A 586 28.03 -34.31 -4.52
C SER A 586 28.87 -34.17 -5.80
N GLN A 587 28.58 -33.15 -6.62
CA GLN A 587 29.27 -32.80 -7.85
C GLN A 587 29.49 -31.29 -7.89
N MET A 588 30.58 -30.84 -8.53
CA MET A 588 30.86 -29.42 -8.75
C MET A 588 30.77 -29.10 -10.24
N ASN A 589 30.25 -27.92 -10.58
CA ASN A 589 30.06 -27.47 -11.97
C ASN A 589 30.70 -26.11 -12.27
N LEU A 590 31.35 -25.47 -11.28
CA LEU A 590 32.05 -24.21 -11.46
C LEU A 590 33.29 -24.09 -10.56
N GLN A 591 34.16 -23.15 -10.94
CA GLN A 591 35.26 -22.65 -10.14
C GLN A 591 35.01 -21.17 -9.83
N PHE A 592 35.21 -20.76 -8.58
CA PHE A 592 35.18 -19.37 -8.17
C PHE A 592 36.35 -19.00 -7.25
N GLU A 593 36.76 -17.74 -7.30
CA GLU A 593 37.83 -17.16 -6.48
C GLU A 593 37.43 -15.75 -6.06
N HIS A 594 37.63 -15.39 -4.79
CA HIS A 594 37.29 -14.06 -4.26
C HIS A 594 35.85 -13.62 -4.59
N GLN A 595 34.87 -14.54 -4.48
CA GLN A 595 33.45 -14.35 -4.84
C GLN A 595 33.19 -14.06 -6.34
N LYS A 596 34.16 -14.26 -7.23
CA LYS A 596 33.97 -14.11 -8.67
C LYS A 596 34.02 -15.47 -9.37
N LEU A 597 33.13 -15.65 -10.33
CA LEU A 597 33.15 -16.80 -11.23
C LEU A 597 34.45 -16.81 -12.04
N VAL A 598 35.17 -17.93 -12.04
CA VAL A 598 36.40 -18.13 -12.83
C VAL A 598 36.09 -19.01 -14.05
N ALA A 599 35.43 -20.14 -13.83
CA ALA A 599 35.09 -21.08 -14.89
C ALA A 599 33.76 -21.80 -14.59
N TYR A 600 33.04 -22.19 -15.63
CA TYR A 600 31.83 -23.00 -15.55
C TYR A 600 31.95 -24.20 -16.50
N ASN A 601 31.61 -25.39 -16.02
CA ASN A 601 31.65 -26.62 -16.80
C ASN A 601 30.59 -27.62 -16.34
N LYS A 602 29.55 -27.81 -17.15
CA LYS A 602 28.44 -28.74 -16.88
C LYS A 602 28.74 -30.19 -17.31
N GLN A 603 29.74 -30.41 -18.17
CA GLN A 603 29.97 -31.69 -18.85
C GLN A 603 31.08 -32.54 -18.21
N ASN A 604 31.95 -31.96 -17.38
CA ASN A 604 33.10 -32.66 -16.81
C ASN A 604 33.16 -32.51 -15.28
N SER A 605 32.37 -33.32 -14.57
CA SER A 605 32.33 -33.34 -13.09
C SER A 605 33.60 -33.90 -12.43
N GLU A 606 34.56 -34.43 -13.21
CA GLU A 606 35.84 -34.93 -12.71
C GLU A 606 36.97 -33.87 -12.69
N ASP A 607 36.70 -32.63 -13.14
CA ASP A 607 37.66 -31.54 -13.06
C ASP A 607 37.89 -31.14 -11.59
N LYS A 608 39.09 -31.48 -11.09
CA LYS A 608 39.48 -31.24 -9.69
C LYS A 608 39.62 -29.76 -9.32
N ASN A 609 39.58 -28.86 -10.29
CA ASN A 609 39.65 -27.42 -10.02
C ASN A 609 38.28 -26.80 -9.72
N LEU A 610 37.18 -27.52 -9.97
CA LEU A 610 35.84 -27.06 -9.64
C LEU A 610 35.64 -27.13 -8.12
N ASN A 611 35.17 -26.04 -7.54
CA ASN A 611 35.04 -25.86 -6.09
C ASN A 611 33.66 -25.38 -5.65
N GLY A 612 32.68 -25.35 -6.58
CA GLY A 612 31.30 -24.99 -6.28
C GLY A 612 30.29 -25.58 -7.26
N TYR A 613 29.04 -25.60 -6.84
CA TYR A 613 27.89 -26.00 -7.63
C TYR A 613 26.86 -24.87 -7.71
N GLU A 614 26.53 -24.43 -8.93
CA GLU A 614 25.48 -23.46 -9.21
C GLU A 614 24.11 -24.06 -8.87
N ALA A 615 23.41 -23.46 -7.90
CA ALA A 615 22.20 -24.01 -7.27
C ALA A 615 20.89 -23.44 -7.86
N GLY A 616 20.93 -22.93 -9.09
CA GLY A 616 19.75 -22.69 -9.90
C GLY A 616 18.96 -21.42 -9.61
N THR A 617 19.48 -20.53 -8.78
CA THR A 617 18.87 -19.22 -8.47
C THR A 617 19.88 -18.10 -8.67
N SER A 618 19.52 -17.11 -9.48
CA SER A 618 20.40 -15.99 -9.79
C SER A 618 19.65 -14.67 -9.93
N ILE A 619 20.33 -13.55 -9.69
CA ILE A 619 19.85 -12.21 -10.02
C ILE A 619 20.62 -11.71 -11.23
N ILE A 620 19.87 -11.22 -12.22
CA ILE A 620 20.41 -10.87 -13.53
C ILE A 620 19.94 -9.47 -13.89
N GLU A 621 20.87 -8.64 -14.35
CA GLU A 621 20.55 -7.38 -15.01
C GLU A 621 20.17 -7.66 -16.47
N LYS A 622 19.03 -7.15 -16.94
CA LYS A 622 18.54 -7.29 -18.31
C LYS A 622 19.56 -6.90 -19.36
N SER A 623 20.41 -5.91 -19.04
CA SER A 623 21.53 -5.51 -19.90
C SER A 623 22.48 -6.67 -20.24
N THR A 624 22.62 -7.65 -19.35
CA THR A 624 23.36 -8.90 -19.58
C THR A 624 22.70 -9.77 -20.64
N VAL A 625 21.38 -9.95 -20.57
CA VAL A 625 20.61 -10.67 -21.59
C VAL A 625 20.73 -9.97 -22.94
N LEU A 626 20.58 -8.64 -22.96
CA LEU A 626 20.67 -7.84 -24.19
C LEU A 626 22.07 -7.87 -24.83
N ARG A 627 23.12 -7.94 -24.01
CA ARG A 627 24.51 -7.94 -24.48
C ARG A 627 24.96 -9.28 -25.06
N HIS A 628 24.51 -10.39 -24.48
CA HIS A 628 24.98 -11.74 -24.82
C HIS A 628 23.96 -12.57 -25.58
N GLY A 629 22.72 -12.11 -25.68
CA GLY A 629 21.65 -12.80 -26.36
C GLY A 629 21.71 -12.71 -27.88
N LYS A 630 21.06 -13.69 -28.51
CA LYS A 630 20.99 -13.84 -29.97
C LYS A 630 19.76 -14.65 -30.34
N ASP A 631 19.31 -14.48 -31.58
CA ASP A 631 18.23 -15.30 -32.13
C ASP A 631 18.64 -16.77 -32.28
N GLY A 632 17.66 -17.67 -32.15
CA GLY A 632 17.84 -19.12 -32.34
C GLY A 632 18.13 -19.88 -31.04
N THR A 633 18.59 -21.12 -31.18
CA THR A 633 18.75 -22.05 -30.05
C THR A 633 20.11 -21.91 -29.37
N TRP A 634 20.14 -21.64 -28.07
CA TRP A 634 21.38 -21.60 -27.28
C TRP A 634 21.13 -21.76 -25.76
N SER A 635 22.14 -22.23 -25.04
CA SER A 635 22.12 -22.36 -23.56
C SER A 635 22.62 -21.09 -22.89
N TRP A 636 21.84 -20.62 -21.91
CA TRP A 636 22.19 -19.53 -21.02
C TRP A 636 23.48 -19.82 -20.27
N GLU A 637 23.56 -20.99 -19.63
CA GLU A 637 24.69 -21.34 -18.77
C GLU A 637 26.00 -21.43 -19.56
N GLU A 638 25.98 -22.06 -20.74
CA GLU A 638 27.18 -22.19 -21.58
C GLU A 638 27.66 -20.85 -22.15
N THR A 639 26.74 -19.90 -22.37
CA THR A 639 27.04 -18.62 -23.01
C THR A 639 27.33 -17.53 -21.99
N ALA A 640 26.38 -17.25 -21.09
CA ALA A 640 26.43 -16.14 -20.16
C ALA A 640 27.47 -16.36 -19.06
N TYR A 641 27.51 -17.55 -18.44
CA TYR A 641 28.47 -17.80 -17.35
C TYR A 641 29.91 -17.77 -17.87
N THR A 642 30.17 -18.36 -19.03
CA THR A 642 31.48 -18.30 -19.69
C THR A 642 31.87 -16.86 -20.04
N ALA A 643 30.94 -16.07 -20.61
CA ALA A 643 31.21 -14.68 -21.01
C ALA A 643 31.41 -13.73 -19.82
N LEU A 644 30.87 -14.06 -18.65
CA LEU A 644 30.94 -13.26 -17.44
C LEU A 644 32.01 -13.73 -16.44
N SER A 645 32.95 -14.58 -16.87
CA SER A 645 34.13 -14.92 -16.06
C SER A 645 34.84 -13.64 -15.59
N GLY A 646 35.17 -13.59 -14.29
CA GLY A 646 35.74 -12.44 -13.58
C GLY A 646 34.75 -11.32 -13.25
N GLN A 647 33.54 -11.33 -13.80
CA GLN A 647 32.53 -10.29 -13.59
C GLN A 647 31.37 -10.79 -12.72
N ALA A 648 30.82 -11.96 -13.03
CA ALA A 648 29.73 -12.57 -12.29
C ALA A 648 30.14 -12.87 -10.84
N VAL A 649 29.23 -12.60 -9.93
CA VAL A 649 29.41 -12.76 -8.48
C VAL A 649 28.82 -14.08 -8.02
N VAL A 650 29.52 -14.74 -7.11
CA VAL A 650 29.09 -15.94 -6.42
C VAL A 650 28.58 -15.55 -5.04
N HIS A 651 27.29 -15.83 -4.79
CA HIS A 651 26.68 -15.79 -3.47
C HIS A 651 26.70 -17.21 -2.89
N LEU A 652 27.47 -17.40 -1.81
CA LEU A 652 27.55 -18.70 -1.15
C LEU A 652 26.35 -18.90 -0.24
N ASP A 653 25.63 -20.01 -0.44
CA ASP A 653 24.49 -20.38 0.38
C ASP A 653 24.47 -21.90 0.59
N SER A 654 24.18 -22.33 1.82
CA SER A 654 24.15 -23.74 2.23
C SER A 654 22.73 -24.29 2.40
N THR A 655 21.71 -23.54 1.99
CA THR A 655 20.32 -24.01 1.97
C THR A 655 20.23 -25.21 1.05
N GLN A 656 19.45 -26.20 1.47
CA GLN A 656 19.29 -27.42 0.70
C GLN A 656 18.55 -27.14 -0.61
N PHE A 657 19.15 -27.60 -1.71
CA PHE A 657 18.64 -27.50 -3.07
C PHE A 657 18.01 -28.84 -3.50
N TRP A 658 16.88 -28.78 -4.21
CA TRP A 658 16.15 -29.96 -4.68
C TRP A 658 15.93 -29.92 -6.20
N ASP A 659 16.64 -30.77 -6.96
CA ASP A 659 16.40 -31.01 -8.41
C ASP A 659 15.20 -31.95 -8.56
N MET A 660 14.09 -31.45 -9.09
CA MET A 660 12.87 -32.23 -9.33
C MET A 660 12.85 -32.85 -10.73
N GLY A 661 14.03 -33.07 -11.30
CA GLY A 661 14.24 -33.67 -12.61
C GLY A 661 14.29 -35.16 -12.68
N THR A 662 14.23 -35.87 -11.56
CA THR A 662 14.12 -37.31 -11.54
C THR A 662 13.02 -37.75 -10.57
N PRO A 663 12.48 -38.98 -10.73
CA PRO A 663 11.51 -39.52 -9.78
C PRO A 663 12.01 -39.53 -8.33
N GLU A 664 13.30 -39.83 -8.13
CA GLU A 664 13.93 -39.83 -6.81
C GLU A 664 13.97 -38.41 -6.21
N GLY A 665 14.23 -37.39 -7.04
CA GLY A 665 14.20 -35.99 -6.61
C GLY A 665 12.83 -35.53 -6.16
N LEU A 666 11.75 -36.00 -6.82
CA LEU A 666 10.38 -35.71 -6.42
C LEU A 666 10.03 -36.31 -5.05
N GLU A 667 10.40 -37.57 -4.82
CA GLU A 667 10.16 -38.27 -3.54
C GLU A 667 10.92 -37.60 -2.37
N LEU A 668 12.16 -37.19 -2.63
CA LEU A 668 13.00 -36.47 -1.68
C LEU A 668 12.37 -35.13 -1.26
N LEU A 669 11.85 -34.35 -2.22
CA LEU A 669 11.16 -33.10 -1.92
C LEU A 669 9.84 -33.35 -1.15
N GLU A 670 9.08 -34.37 -1.53
CA GLU A 670 7.82 -34.71 -0.84
C GLU A 670 8.06 -35.01 0.64
N ASN A 671 9.12 -35.77 0.96
CA ASN A 671 9.51 -36.05 2.33
C ASN A 671 9.89 -34.77 3.10
N PHE A 672 10.71 -33.90 2.50
CA PHE A 672 11.09 -32.63 3.10
C PHE A 672 9.90 -31.70 3.40
N LEU A 673 8.96 -31.59 2.46
CA LEU A 673 7.76 -30.76 2.63
C LEU A 673 6.83 -31.33 3.72
N ASN A 674 6.75 -32.65 3.85
CA ASN A 674 5.97 -33.31 4.89
C ASN A 674 6.58 -33.11 6.28
N GLU A 675 7.90 -33.20 6.42
CA GLU A 675 8.61 -32.91 7.68
C GLU A 675 8.49 -31.44 8.11
N SER A 676 8.44 -30.52 7.13
CA SER A 676 8.30 -29.09 7.40
C SER A 676 6.87 -28.67 7.80
N ALA A 677 5.87 -29.52 7.55
CA ALA A 677 4.47 -29.25 7.86
C ALA A 677 4.01 -29.82 9.23
N SER A 678 4.82 -30.69 9.84
CA SER A 678 4.63 -31.25 11.19
C SER A 678 5.32 -30.42 12.26
#